data_AF-A0A3Q1LG16-F1
#
_entry.id   AF-A0A3Q1LG16-F1
#
_cell.length_a   1.000
_cell.length_b   1.000
_cell.length_c   1.000
_cell.angle_alpha   90.00
_cell.angle_beta   90.00
_cell.angle_gamma   90.00
#
_symmetry.space_group_name_H-M   'P 1'
#
loop_
_entity.id
_entity.type
_entity.pdbx_description
1 polymer ?
#
loop_
_entity_poly.entity_id
_entity_poly.type
_entity_poly.pdbx_seq_one_letter_code
_entity_poly.pdbx_strand_id
1 'polypeptide(L)'
;MSSPASTPSRRGSRRAAPAQPRQDPLSSGEPQPLPSSPGAEPRTPSRAPPAAVPLDLDMSSPLTYGTPSSRVEGTPRSGVRGTPMRQRPDLGSARKGLQVDLHSDGPAAEDTVASEQSLGQKLVIWGTDVNVATCKENFQRFLQRFIDPLAKEEENVGIDITEPLYMQRLEEINVTGEPFLNVNCEHIKSFDTNLYRQLICYPQEVIPTFDMAVNEIFFDRYPDSILEHQIQVRPFNALKTKNMRNLNPEDIDQLIAISGMVIRTSQLIPEMQEAFFQCQVCAHTARVEIDRGRIAEPCVCERCHTSHSMALIHNRSVFSDKQMIKLQESPEDMPAGQTPHTVVLFAHNDLVDKVQPGDRVHVTGIYRAVPIRINPRVSNVKSVYKTHIDVIHYRKTDSKRLHGLDEEAEQKLFSEKRVELLKELSRKPDIYERLASALAPSIYEHEDIKKVTDLERLLAYGRPRVASDIPVCPKSQLAVGLTAYVMKDPETRQLVLQTGALVLSDNGVCCIDEFDKMNESTRSVLHEVMEQQTLSIAKAGIICQLNARTSILAAANPIESQWNPKKTTIENIQLPHTLLSRFDLIFLMLDPQDEAYDRRLAHHLVSLYYQSEEEAQEEGMDMAVLRDYIAYAHSTVMPRLSQDASQALIEAYVDMRKVGSSRGMVSAYPRQLESLIRLAEAHAKVRFSNKVEAIDVEEAKRLHREALKQSATDPRTGIVDISILTTGMSATSRKRKEELAEALRKLILSKGKTPALKYQQLFEDIRGQSDIAITKDMFEEALRALADDDFLTVTGKTVRLL
;
A
#
# COMPACT_ATOMS: atom_id res chain seq x y z
N MET A 1 -56.88 48.30 14.31
CA MET A 1 -58.06 48.14 13.44
C MET A 1 -58.30 46.65 13.23
N SER A 2 -59.54 46.21 13.54
CA SER A 2 -60.22 44.97 13.11
C SER A 2 -59.50 43.62 13.19
N SER A 3 -59.86 42.84 14.21
CA SER A 3 -60.11 41.38 14.13
C SER A 3 -61.47 41.11 13.41
N PRO A 4 -62.03 39.88 13.25
CA PRO A 4 -61.53 38.49 13.45
C PRO A 4 -61.98 37.48 12.33
N ALA A 5 -61.68 36.17 12.49
CA ALA A 5 -62.46 34.96 12.11
C ALA A 5 -61.53 33.76 11.81
N SER A 6 -61.28 32.81 12.71
CA SER A 6 -62.11 31.66 13.16
C SER A 6 -61.88 30.35 12.36
N THR A 7 -60.94 29.51 12.87
CA THR A 7 -61.08 28.09 13.34
C THR A 7 -61.83 27.02 12.51
N PRO A 8 -61.74 25.70 12.85
CA PRO A 8 -60.66 24.86 13.44
C PRO A 8 -60.63 23.41 12.86
N SER A 9 -59.72 22.54 13.37
CA SER A 9 -60.02 21.14 13.81
C SER A 9 -58.73 20.28 13.89
N ARG A 10 -58.15 20.12 15.10
CA ARG A 10 -58.07 18.89 15.94
C ARG A 10 -57.19 17.76 15.35
N ARG A 11 -56.22 17.15 16.05
CA ARG A 11 -55.78 17.00 17.46
C ARG A 11 -54.28 16.56 17.37
N GLY A 12 -53.28 16.98 18.15
CA GLY A 12 -53.20 17.46 19.54
C GLY A 12 -52.60 16.35 20.44
N SER A 13 -51.26 16.24 20.55
CA SER A 13 -50.41 16.70 21.69
C SER A 13 -50.39 15.78 22.93
N ARG A 14 -49.20 15.37 23.40
CA ARG A 14 -48.50 16.02 24.54
C ARG A 14 -47.18 15.33 24.92
N ARG A 15 -46.17 16.18 25.19
CA ARG A 15 -44.90 15.92 25.90
C ARG A 15 -45.13 15.67 27.40
N ALA A 16 -44.25 14.90 28.05
CA ALA A 16 -43.33 15.37 29.11
C ALA A 16 -42.63 14.19 29.85
N ALA A 17 -41.33 14.35 30.12
CA ALA A 17 -40.48 13.60 31.07
C ALA A 17 -40.81 14.04 32.55
N PRO A 18 -40.19 13.56 33.67
CA PRO A 18 -38.82 13.01 33.83
C PRO A 18 -38.60 11.90 34.92
N ALA A 19 -37.31 11.57 35.14
CA ALA A 19 -36.63 11.11 36.38
C ALA A 19 -36.48 9.60 36.73
N GLN A 20 -35.21 9.25 37.04
CA GLN A 20 -34.63 8.06 37.72
C GLN A 20 -35.16 7.88 39.18
N PRO A 21 -34.75 6.91 40.04
CA PRO A 21 -33.63 5.92 39.96
C PRO A 21 -33.98 4.49 40.47
N ARG A 22 -33.08 3.49 40.32
CA ARG A 22 -33.03 2.33 41.24
C ARG A 22 -31.61 1.77 41.44
N GLN A 23 -31.32 1.54 42.73
CA GLN A 23 -30.13 0.90 43.33
C GLN A 23 -30.37 -0.61 43.54
N ASP A 24 -29.27 -1.37 43.71
CA ASP A 24 -29.10 -2.77 44.15
C ASP A 24 -29.70 -3.05 45.58
N PRO A 25 -29.70 -4.28 46.21
CA PRO A 25 -28.85 -5.48 45.98
C PRO A 25 -29.39 -6.92 46.33
N LEU A 26 -28.50 -7.94 46.12
CA LEU A 26 -28.23 -9.19 46.88
C LEU A 26 -29.14 -10.47 46.87
N SER A 27 -28.49 -11.60 46.49
CA SER A 27 -28.42 -12.94 47.17
C SER A 27 -29.08 -14.21 46.56
N SER A 28 -28.20 -15.20 46.32
CA SER A 28 -28.27 -16.67 46.55
C SER A 28 -29.23 -17.61 45.78
N GLY A 29 -28.65 -18.69 45.22
CA GLY A 29 -29.24 -20.04 45.21
C GLY A 29 -29.30 -20.78 43.87
N GLU A 30 -28.48 -21.82 43.70
CA GLU A 30 -28.67 -22.99 42.80
C GLU A 30 -30.03 -23.71 43.06
N PRO A 31 -30.53 -24.72 42.29
CA PRO A 31 -29.85 -25.62 41.32
C PRO A 31 -30.61 -26.01 40.01
N GLN A 32 -29.90 -26.81 39.19
CA GLN A 32 -30.24 -27.69 38.05
C GLN A 32 -31.44 -28.70 38.26
N PRO A 33 -31.75 -29.68 37.36
CA PRO A 33 -31.85 -29.75 35.87
C PRO A 33 -33.08 -30.59 35.34
N LEU A 34 -33.11 -30.86 34.00
CA LEU A 34 -33.79 -31.95 33.21
C LEU A 34 -35.29 -31.76 32.81
N PRO A 35 -35.89 -32.51 31.85
CA PRO A 35 -35.34 -33.42 30.80
C PRO A 35 -35.99 -33.30 29.38
N SER A 36 -35.52 -34.20 28.52
CA SER A 36 -35.81 -34.66 27.15
C SER A 36 -37.25 -35.00 26.69
N SER A 37 -37.47 -34.79 25.38
CA SER A 37 -38.30 -35.48 24.34
C SER A 37 -39.51 -36.38 24.70
N PRO A 38 -40.49 -36.46 23.77
CA PRO A 38 -41.06 -37.77 23.42
C PRO A 38 -41.17 -38.04 21.90
N GLY A 39 -41.25 -39.34 21.57
CA GLY A 39 -41.31 -39.93 20.23
C GLY A 39 -42.69 -40.41 19.75
N ALA A 40 -42.63 -41.26 18.73
CA ALA A 40 -43.64 -41.72 17.77
C ALA A 40 -44.84 -42.54 18.31
N GLU A 41 -45.94 -42.62 17.53
CA GLU A 41 -46.40 -43.77 16.70
C GLU A 41 -47.83 -43.48 16.11
N PRO A 42 -48.64 -44.42 15.53
CA PRO A 42 -48.77 -44.64 14.08
C PRO A 42 -50.23 -44.68 13.56
N ARG A 43 -50.53 -44.39 12.27
CA ARG A 43 -51.84 -44.79 11.66
C ARG A 43 -51.79 -45.02 10.13
N THR A 44 -52.27 -46.19 9.71
CA THR A 44 -52.90 -46.57 8.42
C THR A 44 -54.31 -47.11 8.75
N PRO A 45 -55.37 -47.19 7.87
CA PRO A 45 -55.31 -47.70 6.47
C PRO A 45 -56.38 -47.22 5.42
N SER A 46 -56.20 -47.64 4.15
CA SER A 46 -57.21 -47.94 3.08
C SER A 46 -58.02 -46.76 2.47
N ARG A 47 -58.55 -46.69 1.22
CA ARG A 47 -58.78 -47.61 0.08
C ARG A 47 -59.23 -46.77 -1.17
N ALA A 48 -58.67 -47.07 -2.36
CA ALA A 48 -59.25 -47.08 -3.74
C ALA A 48 -59.97 -45.86 -4.42
N PRO A 49 -60.06 -45.82 -5.79
CA PRO A 49 -60.14 -44.61 -6.65
C PRO A 49 -61.50 -44.39 -7.37
N PRO A 50 -61.64 -43.30 -8.15
CA PRO A 50 -62.05 -43.39 -9.58
C PRO A 50 -61.45 -42.23 -10.44
N ALA A 51 -61.59 -42.06 -11.75
CA ALA A 51 -61.93 -42.86 -12.94
C ALA A 51 -61.53 -42.00 -14.16
N ALA A 52 -61.16 -42.65 -15.28
CA ALA A 52 -61.02 -42.06 -16.63
C ALA A 52 -62.41 -41.59 -17.15
N VAL A 53 -62.59 -40.76 -18.19
CA VAL A 53 -62.20 -40.79 -19.63
C VAL A 53 -62.77 -39.48 -20.30
N PRO A 54 -62.73 -39.20 -21.62
CA PRO A 54 -61.72 -39.40 -22.69
C PRO A 54 -61.55 -38.16 -23.63
N LEU A 55 -60.68 -38.35 -24.63
CA LEU A 55 -60.64 -37.83 -26.02
C LEU A 55 -59.32 -37.10 -26.33
N ASP A 56 -58.63 -37.29 -27.44
CA ASP A 56 -58.43 -38.40 -28.38
C ASP A 56 -57.42 -37.84 -29.43
N LEU A 57 -56.45 -38.65 -29.85
CA LEU A 57 -55.70 -38.61 -31.13
C LEU A 57 -54.90 -37.30 -31.45
N ASP A 58 -53.60 -37.31 -31.78
CA ASP A 58 -52.89 -38.26 -32.65
C ASP A 58 -51.36 -38.25 -32.49
N MET A 59 -50.78 -39.42 -32.77
CA MET A 59 -49.44 -39.72 -33.31
C MET A 59 -48.15 -39.61 -32.45
N SER A 60 -47.90 -40.74 -31.76
CA SER A 60 -46.68 -41.57 -31.80
C SER A 60 -45.27 -40.96 -31.69
N SER A 61 -44.69 -41.19 -30.51
CA SER A 61 -43.28 -41.30 -30.12
C SER A 61 -42.58 -42.56 -30.75
N PRO A 62 -41.42 -43.04 -30.26
CA PRO A 62 -40.05 -42.49 -30.25
C PRO A 62 -39.01 -43.54 -30.76
N LEU A 63 -37.74 -43.15 -31.01
CA LEU A 63 -36.66 -44.16 -31.10
C LEU A 63 -35.38 -43.68 -30.42
N THR A 64 -35.09 -44.31 -29.29
CA THR A 64 -33.76 -44.55 -28.71
C THR A 64 -33.49 -46.04 -28.80
N TYR A 65 -32.35 -46.46 -29.37
CA TYR A 65 -31.38 -47.40 -28.77
C TYR A 65 -30.19 -47.71 -29.72
N GLY A 66 -28.96 -47.65 -29.19
CA GLY A 66 -27.93 -48.69 -29.36
C GLY A 66 -26.95 -48.67 -30.55
N THR A 67 -25.69 -48.35 -30.25
CA THR A 67 -24.42 -48.83 -30.88
C THR A 67 -24.20 -50.37 -30.72
N PRO A 68 -23.09 -51.06 -31.18
CA PRO A 68 -21.99 -50.76 -32.14
C PRO A 68 -21.54 -51.95 -33.08
N SER A 69 -20.50 -51.69 -33.90
CA SER A 69 -19.41 -52.62 -34.37
C SER A 69 -19.41 -53.11 -35.83
N SER A 70 -18.44 -52.65 -36.65
CA SER A 70 -17.17 -53.39 -36.92
C SER A 70 -16.42 -52.90 -38.17
N ARG A 71 -15.08 -52.85 -38.04
CA ARG A 71 -14.01 -52.93 -39.07
C ARG A 71 -13.81 -51.79 -40.08
N VAL A 72 -12.74 -51.01 -39.88
CA VAL A 72 -11.61 -50.81 -40.83
C VAL A 72 -10.36 -50.51 -39.97
N GLU A 73 -9.49 -51.51 -39.78
CA GLU A 73 -8.09 -51.53 -40.27
C GLU A 73 -7.26 -50.28 -39.97
N GLY A 74 -6.27 -50.47 -39.09
CA GLY A 74 -5.23 -49.48 -38.84
C GLY A 74 -4.12 -49.56 -39.88
N THR A 75 -3.47 -48.42 -40.13
CA THR A 75 -2.05 -48.23 -40.50
C THR A 75 -1.71 -46.73 -40.33
N PRO A 76 -0.44 -46.31 -40.47
CA PRO A 76 0.51 -46.18 -39.38
C PRO A 76 0.73 -44.72 -38.97
N ARG A 77 1.32 -44.53 -37.79
CA ARG A 77 1.90 -43.26 -37.36
C ARG A 77 2.94 -42.79 -38.39
N SER A 78 2.65 -41.71 -39.11
CA SER A 78 3.66 -40.86 -39.72
C SER A 78 4.06 -39.78 -38.72
N GLY A 79 5.36 -39.66 -38.49
CA GLY A 79 5.92 -38.75 -37.50
C GLY A 79 5.69 -37.29 -37.87
N VAL A 80 4.95 -36.59 -37.03
CA VAL A 80 5.10 -35.14 -36.85
C VAL A 80 5.74 -34.95 -35.49
N ARG A 81 6.97 -34.46 -35.50
CA ARG A 81 7.75 -34.12 -34.31
C ARG A 81 7.22 -32.78 -33.79
N GLY A 82 6.00 -32.79 -33.27
CA GLY A 82 5.42 -31.67 -32.51
C GLY A 82 5.43 -32.04 -31.03
N THR A 83 5.85 -31.11 -30.18
CA THR A 83 5.70 -31.27 -28.73
C THR A 83 4.23 -31.53 -28.39
N PRO A 84 3.92 -32.50 -27.51
CA PRO A 84 2.53 -32.75 -27.13
C PRO A 84 1.96 -31.53 -26.39
N MET A 85 0.77 -31.10 -26.81
CA MET A 85 0.01 -30.02 -26.18
C MET A 85 -0.36 -30.44 -24.75
N ARG A 86 0.25 -29.80 -23.74
CA ARG A 86 -0.20 -29.95 -22.35
C ARG A 86 -1.16 -28.80 -22.06
N GLN A 87 -2.41 -29.13 -21.72
CA GLN A 87 -3.49 -28.14 -21.60
C GLN A 87 -3.31 -27.29 -20.34
N ARG A 88 -3.53 -25.97 -20.47
CA ARG A 88 -3.34 -25.04 -19.34
C ARG A 88 -4.54 -25.14 -18.37
N PRO A 89 -4.32 -25.35 -17.07
CA PRO A 89 -5.41 -25.50 -16.09
C PRO A 89 -6.24 -24.21 -15.92
N ASP A 90 -5.58 -23.06 -16.06
CA ASP A 90 -6.17 -21.72 -15.82
C ASP A 90 -7.22 -21.33 -16.88
N LEU A 91 -7.12 -21.93 -18.07
CA LEU A 91 -7.99 -21.68 -19.21
C LEU A 91 -8.92 -22.89 -19.33
N GLY A 92 -9.92 -22.98 -18.44
CA GLY A 92 -10.94 -24.03 -18.46
C GLY A 92 -11.36 -24.36 -19.90
N SER A 93 -11.12 -25.60 -20.32
CA SER A 93 -11.05 -25.99 -21.73
C SER A 93 -12.40 -25.91 -22.45
N ALA A 94 -12.46 -25.06 -23.49
CA ALA A 94 -13.37 -25.26 -24.61
C ALA A 94 -12.99 -26.55 -25.35
N ARG A 95 -13.98 -27.27 -25.89
CA ARG A 95 -13.87 -28.60 -26.53
C ARG A 95 -12.63 -28.64 -27.43
N LYS A 96 -12.09 -29.83 -27.71
CA LYS A 96 -11.58 -30.07 -29.08
C LYS A 96 -12.74 -29.72 -30.02
N GLY A 97 -12.80 -28.48 -30.48
CA GLY A 97 -13.78 -28.05 -31.45
C GLY A 97 -13.64 -29.00 -32.62
N LEU A 98 -14.76 -29.52 -33.11
CA LEU A 98 -14.73 -30.10 -34.45
C LEU A 98 -14.15 -29.01 -35.34
N GLN A 99 -12.98 -29.25 -35.92
CA GLN A 99 -12.50 -28.39 -36.98
C GLN A 99 -13.46 -28.60 -38.14
N VAL A 100 -14.09 -27.53 -38.58
CA VAL A 100 -15.05 -27.59 -39.69
C VAL A 100 -14.40 -26.94 -40.89
N ASP A 101 -14.27 -27.73 -41.96
CA ASP A 101 -13.79 -27.25 -43.24
C ASP A 101 -14.86 -26.35 -43.87
N LEU A 102 -14.55 -25.07 -44.01
CA LEU A 102 -15.40 -24.16 -44.77
C LEU A 102 -15.15 -24.38 -46.28
N HIS A 103 -16.00 -25.19 -46.92
CA HIS A 103 -16.18 -25.12 -48.37
C HIS A 103 -17.11 -23.95 -48.69
N SER A 104 -16.60 -22.93 -49.38
CA SER A 104 -17.44 -21.84 -49.92
C SER A 104 -17.78 -22.13 -51.37
N ASP A 105 -19.01 -22.58 -51.64
CA ASP A 105 -19.64 -22.41 -52.95
C ASP A 105 -20.22 -20.99 -53.03
N GLY A 106 -19.62 -20.15 -53.88
CA GLY A 106 -20.08 -18.80 -54.21
C GLY A 106 -19.77 -18.48 -55.69
N PRO A 107 -20.62 -17.71 -56.38
CA PRO A 107 -20.75 -17.77 -57.83
C PRO A 107 -19.61 -17.08 -58.58
N ALA A 108 -19.32 -17.62 -59.76
CA ALA A 108 -18.28 -17.18 -60.68
C ALA A 108 -18.44 -15.72 -61.13
N ALA A 109 -17.35 -14.97 -61.07
CA ALA A 109 -17.09 -13.79 -61.88
C ALA A 109 -15.62 -13.84 -62.34
N GLU A 110 -15.41 -13.49 -63.61
CA GLU A 110 -14.24 -13.82 -64.44
C GLU A 110 -12.97 -12.98 -64.17
N ASP A 111 -11.83 -13.64 -64.46
CA ASP A 111 -10.52 -13.18 -64.93
C ASP A 111 -9.63 -12.22 -64.11
N THR A 112 -8.51 -12.75 -63.58
CA THR A 112 -7.15 -12.53 -64.14
C THR A 112 -6.08 -13.37 -63.41
N VAL A 113 -5.09 -13.83 -64.17
CA VAL A 113 -4.10 -14.88 -63.87
C VAL A 113 -2.99 -14.43 -62.90
N ALA A 114 -2.77 -15.17 -61.80
CA ALA A 114 -1.47 -15.29 -61.13
C ALA A 114 -1.39 -16.51 -60.18
N SER A 115 -0.50 -17.45 -60.51
CA SER A 115 0.17 -18.47 -59.67
C SER A 115 -0.67 -19.35 -58.72
N GLU A 116 -0.78 -20.62 -59.10
CA GLU A 116 -1.13 -21.75 -58.25
C GLU A 116 -0.15 -21.88 -57.07
N GLN A 117 -0.58 -21.41 -55.89
CA GLN A 117 -0.03 -21.83 -54.60
C GLN A 117 -1.19 -22.28 -53.72
N SER A 118 -1.23 -23.60 -53.49
CA SER A 118 -1.91 -24.32 -52.41
C SER A 118 -3.14 -23.63 -51.80
N LEU A 119 -4.33 -24.02 -52.26
CA LEU A 119 -5.59 -23.86 -51.52
C LEU A 119 -5.51 -24.70 -50.23
N GLY A 120 -4.81 -24.17 -49.22
CA GLY A 120 -4.79 -24.72 -47.87
C GLY A 120 -6.19 -24.59 -47.27
N GLN A 121 -6.78 -25.74 -46.91
CA GLN A 121 -8.04 -25.83 -46.19
C GLN A 121 -8.00 -24.88 -44.98
N LYS A 122 -8.87 -23.86 -44.95
CA LYS A 122 -8.99 -22.95 -43.81
C LYS A 122 -9.73 -23.67 -42.68
N LEU A 123 -8.95 -24.41 -41.88
CA LEU A 123 -9.42 -25.06 -40.67
C LEU A 123 -9.65 -23.98 -39.58
N VAL A 124 -10.90 -23.81 -39.20
CA VAL A 124 -11.32 -22.90 -38.12
C VAL A 124 -11.92 -23.71 -36.97
N ILE A 125 -11.77 -23.20 -35.75
CA ILE A 125 -12.36 -23.81 -34.56
C ILE A 125 -13.86 -23.51 -34.56
N TRP A 126 -14.71 -24.54 -34.43
CA TRP A 126 -16.15 -24.40 -34.38
C TRP A 126 -16.62 -23.34 -33.36
N GLY A 127 -17.43 -22.38 -33.82
CA GLY A 127 -17.94 -21.29 -32.99
C GLY A 127 -17.02 -20.06 -32.92
N THR A 128 -15.90 -20.07 -33.65
CA THR A 128 -14.96 -18.95 -33.76
C THR A 128 -14.53 -18.75 -35.21
N ASP A 129 -13.97 -17.58 -35.52
CA ASP A 129 -13.33 -17.26 -36.80
C ASP A 129 -11.81 -17.46 -36.77
N VAL A 130 -11.29 -18.10 -35.70
CA VAL A 130 -9.85 -18.21 -35.44
C VAL A 130 -9.27 -19.43 -36.16
N ASN A 131 -8.23 -19.19 -36.94
CA ASN A 131 -7.35 -20.22 -37.47
C ASN A 131 -6.03 -20.22 -36.68
N VAL A 132 -5.73 -21.36 -36.06
CA VAL A 132 -4.58 -21.57 -35.17
C VAL A 132 -3.26 -21.33 -35.89
N ALA A 133 -3.11 -21.82 -37.12
CA ALA A 133 -1.86 -21.71 -37.88
C ALA A 133 -1.53 -20.25 -38.22
N THR A 134 -2.51 -19.51 -38.73
CA THR A 134 -2.31 -18.10 -39.09
C THR A 134 -2.07 -17.22 -37.86
N CYS A 135 -2.79 -17.49 -36.76
CA CYS A 135 -2.63 -16.78 -35.50
C CYS A 135 -1.21 -16.96 -34.94
N LYS A 136 -0.73 -18.20 -34.93
CA LYS A 136 0.62 -18.57 -34.52
C LYS A 136 1.69 -17.87 -35.34
N GLU A 137 1.61 -17.91 -36.67
CA GLU A 137 2.59 -17.24 -37.55
C GLU A 137 2.59 -15.71 -37.38
N ASN A 138 1.41 -15.10 -37.24
CA ASN A 138 1.30 -13.66 -37.00
C ASN A 138 1.97 -13.27 -35.66
N PHE A 139 1.77 -14.08 -34.63
CA PHE A 139 2.38 -13.84 -33.33
C PHE A 139 3.89 -14.10 -33.32
N GLN A 140 4.39 -15.10 -34.05
CA GLN A 140 5.83 -15.30 -34.22
C GLN A 140 6.48 -14.10 -34.93
N ARG A 141 5.84 -13.56 -35.97
CA ARG A 141 6.29 -12.33 -36.64
C ARG A 141 6.30 -11.13 -35.71
N PHE A 142 5.31 -11.01 -34.83
CA PHE A 142 5.27 -9.97 -33.80
C PHE A 142 6.47 -10.06 -32.87
N LEU A 143 6.73 -11.24 -32.27
CA LEU A 143 7.85 -11.41 -31.33
C LEU A 143 9.23 -11.12 -31.96
N GLN A 144 9.41 -11.44 -33.25
CA GLN A 144 10.67 -11.22 -33.96
C GLN A 144 10.89 -9.77 -34.42
N ARG A 145 9.83 -9.04 -34.74
CA ARG A 145 9.94 -7.73 -35.41
C ARG A 145 9.57 -6.55 -34.53
N PHE A 146 8.98 -6.79 -33.36
CA PHE A 146 8.50 -5.71 -32.51
C PHE A 146 9.67 -4.95 -31.86
N ILE A 147 9.80 -3.68 -32.23
CA ILE A 147 10.69 -2.69 -31.63
C ILE A 147 9.78 -1.65 -31.00
N ASP A 148 10.04 -1.28 -29.75
CA ASP A 148 9.24 -0.28 -29.04
C ASP A 148 9.84 1.13 -29.23
N PRO A 149 9.18 2.04 -29.97
CA PRO A 149 9.63 3.42 -30.12
C PRO A 149 9.22 4.33 -28.95
N LEU A 150 8.37 3.85 -28.03
CA LEU A 150 7.75 4.66 -26.95
C LEU A 150 8.32 4.34 -25.56
N ALA A 151 9.36 3.52 -25.49
CA ALA A 151 10.01 3.18 -24.23
C ALA A 151 10.42 4.44 -23.47
N LYS A 152 9.72 4.74 -22.38
CA LYS A 152 10.19 5.71 -21.38
C LYS A 152 11.48 5.14 -20.78
N GLU A 153 12.52 5.96 -20.68
CA GLU A 153 13.85 5.58 -20.20
C GLU A 153 13.87 4.92 -18.81
N GLU A 154 12.76 5.03 -18.05
CA GLU A 154 12.59 4.47 -16.71
C GLU A 154 12.28 2.97 -16.66
N GLU A 155 11.56 2.41 -17.64
CA GLU A 155 11.15 0.98 -17.62
C GLU A 155 12.17 0.05 -18.29
N ASN A 156 13.06 0.59 -19.13
CA ASN A 156 13.96 -0.18 -20.00
C ASN A 156 15.43 0.14 -19.72
N VAL A 157 15.86 -0.01 -18.47
CA VAL A 157 17.30 0.14 -18.18
C VAL A 157 18.05 -1.11 -18.63
N GLY A 158 18.79 -0.98 -19.75
CA GLY A 158 19.69 -2.02 -20.26
C GLY A 158 19.19 -2.80 -21.49
N ILE A 159 18.07 -2.38 -22.09
CA ILE A 159 17.49 -3.00 -23.30
C ILE A 159 17.94 -2.21 -24.51
N ASP A 160 18.73 -2.82 -25.40
CA ASP A 160 19.14 -2.17 -26.66
C ASP A 160 17.93 -1.95 -27.56
N ILE A 161 17.61 -0.68 -27.85
CA ILE A 161 16.46 -0.24 -28.65
C ILE A 161 16.53 -0.78 -30.09
N THR A 162 17.71 -1.17 -30.55
CA THR A 162 17.95 -1.72 -31.90
C THR A 162 17.51 -3.17 -32.05
N GLU A 163 17.28 -3.88 -30.94
CA GLU A 163 16.90 -5.29 -30.93
C GLU A 163 15.43 -5.47 -30.51
N PRO A 164 14.78 -6.55 -30.96
CA PRO A 164 13.39 -6.81 -30.63
C PRO A 164 13.20 -7.09 -29.14
N LEU A 165 12.34 -6.29 -28.49
CA LEU A 165 12.11 -6.29 -27.04
C LEU A 165 11.80 -7.69 -26.49
N TYR A 166 10.91 -8.42 -27.15
CA TYR A 166 10.47 -9.73 -26.67
C TYR A 166 11.53 -10.81 -26.83
N MET A 167 12.51 -10.63 -27.72
CA MET A 167 13.64 -11.54 -27.80
C MET A 167 14.55 -11.36 -26.60
N GLN A 168 14.88 -10.13 -26.22
CA GLN A 168 15.67 -9.87 -25.02
C GLN A 168 14.96 -10.38 -23.75
N ARG A 169 13.63 -10.23 -23.67
CA ARG A 169 12.85 -10.85 -22.58
C ARG A 169 12.93 -12.37 -22.57
N LEU A 170 13.00 -13.03 -23.73
CA LEU A 170 13.22 -14.49 -23.80
C LEU A 170 14.64 -14.89 -23.37
N GLU A 171 15.65 -14.07 -23.66
CA GLU A 171 17.01 -14.27 -23.16
C GLU A 171 17.08 -14.09 -21.65
N GLU A 172 16.44 -13.05 -21.12
CA GLU A 172 16.26 -12.82 -19.69
C GLU A 172 15.60 -14.03 -19.02
N ILE A 173 14.49 -14.54 -19.59
CA ILE A 173 13.80 -15.76 -19.12
C ILE A 173 14.73 -16.97 -19.08
N ASN A 174 15.60 -17.14 -20.07
CA ASN A 174 16.57 -18.24 -20.09
C ASN A 174 17.61 -18.12 -18.96
N VAL A 175 18.05 -16.89 -18.67
CA VAL A 175 19.03 -16.61 -17.60
C VAL A 175 18.40 -16.72 -16.21
N THR A 176 17.19 -16.19 -16.03
CA THR A 176 16.47 -16.22 -14.74
C THR A 176 15.86 -17.59 -14.44
N GLY A 177 15.52 -18.36 -15.48
CA GLY A 177 14.86 -19.66 -15.36
C GLY A 177 13.36 -19.57 -15.04
N GLU A 178 12.76 -18.38 -15.10
CA GLU A 178 11.32 -18.17 -14.86
C GLU A 178 10.51 -18.32 -16.16
N PRO A 179 9.68 -19.37 -16.31
CA PRO A 179 9.03 -19.70 -17.59
C PRO A 179 7.75 -18.86 -17.85
N PHE A 180 7.80 -17.54 -17.63
CA PHE A 180 6.65 -16.65 -17.79
C PHE A 180 6.99 -15.47 -18.68
N LEU A 181 6.20 -15.29 -19.76
CA LEU A 181 6.36 -14.16 -20.67
C LEU A 181 5.18 -13.19 -20.50
N ASN A 182 5.45 -12.04 -19.86
CA ASN A 182 4.47 -10.96 -19.74
C ASN A 182 4.40 -10.18 -21.07
N VAL A 183 3.22 -10.13 -21.69
CA VAL A 183 3.02 -9.47 -22.99
C VAL A 183 1.98 -8.36 -22.85
N ASN A 184 2.37 -7.13 -23.20
CA ASN A 184 1.45 -6.00 -23.26
C ASN A 184 0.53 -6.11 -24.48
N CYS A 185 -0.79 -6.11 -24.26
CA CYS A 185 -1.78 -6.17 -25.34
C CYS A 185 -1.78 -4.91 -26.21
N GLU A 186 -1.28 -3.78 -25.71
CA GLU A 186 -1.12 -2.55 -26.48
C GLU A 186 -0.08 -2.71 -27.61
N HIS A 187 1.00 -3.44 -27.35
CA HIS A 187 2.04 -3.74 -28.34
C HIS A 187 1.49 -4.62 -29.46
N ILE A 188 0.64 -5.60 -29.10
CA ILE A 188 -0.04 -6.45 -30.08
C ILE A 188 -0.98 -5.59 -30.95
N LYS A 189 -1.69 -4.64 -30.35
CA LYS A 189 -2.63 -3.77 -31.07
C LYS A 189 -1.91 -2.87 -32.09
N SER A 190 -0.74 -2.34 -31.77
CA SER A 190 0.01 -1.48 -32.69
C SER A 190 0.56 -2.25 -33.89
N PHE A 191 0.92 -3.52 -33.71
CA PHE A 191 1.40 -4.39 -34.78
C PHE A 191 0.26 -4.98 -35.63
N ASP A 192 -0.72 -5.64 -34.99
CA ASP A 192 -1.84 -6.29 -35.66
C ASP A 192 -3.16 -6.16 -34.87
N THR A 193 -4.08 -5.36 -35.42
CA THR A 193 -5.40 -5.15 -34.85
C THR A 193 -6.32 -6.37 -34.92
N ASN A 194 -6.13 -7.26 -35.90
CA ASN A 194 -6.96 -8.46 -36.04
C ASN A 194 -6.61 -9.50 -34.98
N LEU A 195 -5.31 -9.72 -34.77
CA LEU A 195 -4.81 -10.59 -33.70
C LEU A 195 -5.29 -10.11 -32.32
N TYR A 196 -5.24 -8.79 -32.08
CA TYR A 196 -5.74 -8.19 -30.84
C TYR A 196 -7.26 -8.41 -30.64
N ARG A 197 -8.07 -8.29 -31.71
CA ARG A 197 -9.51 -8.58 -31.65
C ARG A 197 -9.78 -10.04 -31.30
N GLN A 198 -9.07 -10.97 -31.95
CA GLN A 198 -9.20 -12.40 -31.68
C GLN A 198 -8.80 -12.74 -30.25
N LEU A 199 -7.74 -12.11 -29.71
CA LEU A 199 -7.31 -12.30 -28.34
C LEU A 199 -8.36 -11.85 -27.31
N ILE A 200 -9.06 -10.74 -27.55
CA ILE A 200 -10.10 -10.25 -26.62
C ILE A 200 -11.35 -11.12 -26.67
N CYS A 201 -11.79 -11.50 -27.88
CA CYS A 201 -13.04 -12.25 -28.06
C CYS A 201 -12.89 -13.73 -27.70
N TYR A 202 -11.73 -14.33 -28.01
CA TYR A 202 -11.47 -15.77 -27.85
C TYR A 202 -10.15 -16.05 -27.10
N PRO A 203 -9.97 -15.53 -25.86
CA PRO A 203 -8.72 -15.69 -25.13
C PRO A 203 -8.39 -17.15 -24.82
N GLN A 204 -9.40 -18.01 -24.63
CA GLN A 204 -9.22 -19.42 -24.28
C GLN A 204 -8.50 -20.24 -25.37
N GLU A 205 -8.70 -19.88 -26.63
CA GLU A 205 -8.09 -20.58 -27.79
C GLU A 205 -6.80 -19.89 -28.26
N VAL A 206 -6.76 -18.56 -28.17
CA VAL A 206 -5.62 -17.77 -28.64
C VAL A 206 -4.42 -17.88 -27.69
N ILE A 207 -4.63 -17.89 -26.37
CA ILE A 207 -3.52 -17.94 -25.41
C ILE A 207 -2.70 -19.24 -25.52
N PRO A 208 -3.30 -20.44 -25.61
CA PRO A 208 -2.51 -21.66 -25.85
C PRO A 208 -1.76 -21.63 -27.19
N THR A 209 -2.31 -20.95 -28.20
CA THR A 209 -1.64 -20.75 -29.48
C THR A 209 -0.38 -19.87 -29.32
N PHE A 210 -0.42 -18.87 -28.44
CA PHE A 210 0.76 -18.07 -28.08
C PHE A 210 1.80 -18.86 -27.30
N ASP A 211 1.37 -19.69 -26.36
CA ASP A 211 2.26 -20.60 -25.62
C ASP A 211 3.02 -21.52 -26.62
N MET A 212 2.33 -22.07 -27.62
CA MET A 212 2.96 -22.88 -28.68
C MET A 212 3.98 -22.09 -29.51
N ALA A 213 3.61 -20.87 -29.95
CA ALA A 213 4.48 -20.03 -30.76
C ALA A 213 5.78 -19.65 -30.03
N VAL A 214 5.69 -19.34 -28.74
CA VAL A 214 6.84 -18.96 -27.91
C VAL A 214 7.76 -20.15 -27.66
N ASN A 215 7.19 -21.31 -27.33
CA ASN A 215 7.97 -22.52 -27.09
C ASN A 215 8.73 -22.97 -28.34
N GLU A 216 8.18 -22.79 -29.54
CA GLU A 216 8.91 -23.07 -30.79
C GLU A 216 10.07 -22.10 -31.02
N ILE A 217 9.85 -20.78 -30.88
CA ILE A 217 10.93 -19.79 -31.00
C ILE A 217 12.03 -20.08 -29.98
N PHE A 218 11.65 -20.46 -28.77
CA PHE A 218 12.60 -20.80 -27.71
C PHE A 218 13.43 -22.04 -28.08
N PHE A 219 12.78 -23.09 -28.57
CA PHE A 219 13.46 -24.33 -28.97
C PHE A 219 14.39 -24.12 -30.17
N ASP A 220 14.01 -23.28 -31.13
CA ASP A 220 14.84 -22.95 -32.30
C ASP A 220 16.11 -22.17 -31.91
N ARG A 221 16.03 -21.33 -30.86
CA ARG A 221 17.14 -20.49 -30.40
C ARG A 221 18.05 -21.22 -29.42
N TYR A 222 17.48 -22.00 -28.51
CA TYR A 222 18.21 -22.69 -27.44
C TYR A 222 17.89 -24.19 -27.42
N PRO A 223 18.49 -24.97 -28.35
CA PRO A 223 18.28 -26.41 -28.39
C PRO A 223 18.88 -27.15 -27.17
N ASP A 224 19.83 -26.52 -26.47
CA ASP A 224 20.57 -27.11 -25.36
C ASP A 224 19.92 -26.88 -23.98
N SER A 225 19.01 -25.91 -23.86
CA SER A 225 18.31 -25.61 -22.60
C SER A 225 16.99 -26.39 -22.51
N ILE A 226 16.92 -27.37 -21.62
CA ILE A 226 15.70 -28.13 -21.36
C ILE A 226 14.97 -27.48 -20.18
N LEU A 227 13.89 -26.76 -20.46
CA LEU A 227 12.99 -26.27 -19.42
C LEU A 227 12.05 -27.40 -18.98
N GLU A 228 11.93 -27.65 -17.67
CA GLU A 228 10.98 -28.63 -17.12
C GLU A 228 9.52 -28.18 -17.26
N HIS A 229 9.31 -26.85 -17.33
CA HIS A 229 8.00 -26.21 -17.44
C HIS A 229 7.92 -25.41 -18.75
N GLN A 230 6.80 -25.54 -19.47
CA GLN A 230 6.55 -24.79 -20.70
C GLN A 230 6.39 -23.30 -20.40
N ILE A 231 6.87 -22.44 -21.29
CA ILE A 231 6.74 -20.99 -21.15
C ILE A 231 5.25 -20.63 -21.29
N GLN A 232 4.74 -19.87 -20.32
CA GLN A 232 3.36 -19.39 -20.33
C GLN A 232 3.30 -17.90 -20.65
N VAL A 233 2.44 -17.53 -21.60
CA VAL A 233 2.18 -16.15 -21.97
C VAL A 233 1.12 -15.54 -21.05
N ARG A 234 1.42 -14.35 -20.53
CA ARG A 234 0.55 -13.55 -19.67
C ARG A 234 0.22 -12.22 -20.35
N PRO A 235 -0.88 -12.15 -21.12
CA PRO A 235 -1.35 -10.89 -21.69
C PRO A 235 -1.85 -9.94 -20.59
N PHE A 236 -1.39 -8.69 -20.62
CA PHE A 236 -1.82 -7.65 -19.70
C PHE A 236 -2.15 -6.33 -20.42
N ASN A 237 -2.84 -5.43 -19.73
CA ASN A 237 -3.25 -4.11 -20.25
C ASN A 237 -4.19 -4.16 -21.47
N ALA A 238 -5.33 -4.82 -21.34
CA ALA A 238 -6.40 -4.74 -22.34
C ALA A 238 -7.12 -3.39 -22.25
N LEU A 239 -7.25 -2.66 -23.37
CA LEU A 239 -7.86 -1.32 -23.41
C LEU A 239 -9.34 -1.27 -23.03
N LYS A 240 -10.03 -2.42 -23.00
CA LYS A 240 -11.37 -2.51 -22.40
C LYS A 240 -11.23 -2.53 -20.88
N THR A 241 -10.72 -1.45 -20.30
CA THR A 241 -10.77 -1.20 -18.86
C THR A 241 -12.21 -0.85 -18.51
N LYS A 242 -12.90 -1.74 -17.78
CA LYS A 242 -14.28 -1.52 -17.38
C LYS A 242 -14.34 -1.28 -15.87
N ASN A 243 -15.13 -0.29 -15.45
CA ASN A 243 -15.55 -0.19 -14.07
C ASN A 243 -16.33 -1.45 -13.69
N MET A 244 -16.20 -1.92 -12.44
CA MET A 244 -16.82 -3.17 -11.98
C MET A 244 -18.36 -3.15 -12.12
N ARG A 245 -18.95 -1.95 -12.20
CA ARG A 245 -20.38 -1.71 -12.42
C ARG A 245 -20.84 -1.92 -13.87
N ASN A 246 -19.94 -1.74 -14.83
CA ASN A 246 -20.24 -1.80 -16.27
C ASN A 246 -19.88 -3.17 -16.87
N LEU A 247 -19.94 -4.23 -16.07
CA LEU A 247 -19.76 -5.61 -16.54
C LEU A 247 -21.07 -6.12 -17.14
N ASN A 248 -21.10 -6.18 -18.47
CA ASN A 248 -22.27 -6.61 -19.22
C ASN A 248 -22.24 -8.13 -19.47
N PRO A 249 -23.40 -8.76 -19.69
CA PRO A 249 -23.45 -10.17 -20.09
C PRO A 249 -22.85 -10.44 -21.48
N GLU A 250 -22.65 -9.42 -22.31
CA GLU A 250 -21.99 -9.54 -23.62
C GLU A 250 -20.49 -9.83 -23.51
N ASP A 251 -19.89 -9.54 -22.35
CA ASP A 251 -18.46 -9.72 -22.10
C ASP A 251 -18.10 -11.08 -21.50
N ILE A 252 -19.07 -11.99 -21.39
CA ILE A 252 -18.81 -13.35 -20.91
C ILE A 252 -17.81 -14.03 -21.86
N ASP A 253 -16.85 -14.72 -21.26
CA ASP A 253 -15.72 -15.41 -21.91
C ASP A 253 -14.75 -14.48 -22.67
N GLN A 254 -14.86 -13.15 -22.51
CA GLN A 254 -13.90 -12.18 -23.05
C GLN A 254 -12.81 -11.80 -22.04
N LEU A 255 -11.70 -11.27 -22.56
CA LEU A 255 -10.61 -10.71 -21.75
C LEU A 255 -10.96 -9.30 -21.23
N ILE A 256 -10.92 -9.11 -19.92
CA ILE A 256 -11.25 -7.84 -19.24
C ILE A 256 -10.08 -7.41 -18.35
N ALA A 257 -9.86 -6.10 -18.26
CA ALA A 257 -8.97 -5.47 -17.30
C ALA A 257 -9.79 -4.67 -16.28
N ILE A 258 -9.63 -4.95 -14.99
CA ILE A 258 -10.26 -4.19 -13.91
C ILE A 258 -9.23 -3.72 -12.88
N SER A 259 -9.43 -2.53 -12.34
CA SER A 259 -8.68 -1.99 -11.19
C SER A 259 -9.48 -2.20 -9.92
N GLY A 260 -8.78 -2.48 -8.81
CA GLY A 260 -9.42 -2.50 -7.50
C GLY A 260 -8.47 -2.74 -6.34
N MET A 261 -9.03 -2.70 -5.14
CA MET A 261 -8.32 -3.02 -3.89
C MET A 261 -8.70 -4.42 -3.41
N VAL A 262 -7.73 -5.23 -3.02
CA VAL A 262 -8.01 -6.56 -2.45
C VAL A 262 -8.51 -6.43 -1.02
N ILE A 263 -9.69 -6.98 -0.73
CA ILE A 263 -10.25 -7.00 0.63
C ILE A 263 -9.72 -8.21 1.40
N ARG A 264 -9.85 -9.39 0.78
CA ARG A 264 -9.55 -10.67 1.42
C ARG A 264 -9.08 -11.68 0.39
N THR A 265 -8.13 -12.50 0.81
CA THR A 265 -7.67 -13.70 0.13
C THR A 265 -8.13 -14.92 0.93
N SER A 266 -8.53 -16.00 0.25
CA SER A 266 -8.80 -17.28 0.90
C SER A 266 -7.49 -18.06 1.09
N GLN A 267 -7.55 -19.11 1.91
CA GLN A 267 -6.53 -20.15 1.91
C GLN A 267 -6.51 -20.88 0.55
N LEU A 268 -5.40 -21.58 0.27
CA LEU A 268 -5.26 -22.38 -0.94
C LEU A 268 -6.26 -23.53 -0.95
N ILE A 269 -6.96 -23.67 -2.07
CA ILE A 269 -7.92 -24.75 -2.33
C ILE A 269 -7.29 -25.65 -3.39
N PRO A 270 -7.00 -26.93 -3.10
CA PRO A 270 -6.48 -27.85 -4.11
C PRO A 270 -7.59 -28.25 -5.09
N GLU A 271 -7.32 -28.10 -6.39
CA GLU A 271 -8.16 -28.54 -7.51
C GLU A 271 -7.48 -29.72 -8.21
N MET A 272 -8.17 -30.84 -8.37
CA MET A 272 -7.60 -32.06 -8.97
C MET A 272 -7.39 -31.88 -10.48
N GLN A 273 -6.25 -32.35 -11.01
CA GLN A 273 -5.94 -32.39 -12.45
C GLN A 273 -5.91 -33.80 -13.02
N GLU A 274 -5.19 -34.71 -12.34
CA GLU A 274 -5.06 -36.11 -12.74
C GLU A 274 -5.58 -37.01 -11.63
N ALA A 275 -6.57 -37.83 -11.93
CA ALA A 275 -7.10 -38.84 -11.03
C ALA A 275 -6.25 -40.12 -11.08
N PHE A 276 -5.86 -40.63 -9.91
CA PHE A 276 -5.16 -41.90 -9.78
C PHE A 276 -6.11 -42.99 -9.30
N PHE A 277 -6.37 -43.98 -10.15
CA PHE A 277 -7.20 -45.14 -9.84
C PHE A 277 -6.34 -46.37 -9.54
N GLN A 278 -6.77 -47.16 -8.57
CA GLN A 278 -6.16 -48.45 -8.22
C GLN A 278 -7.24 -49.53 -8.14
N CYS A 279 -7.02 -50.64 -8.84
CA CYS A 279 -7.89 -51.80 -8.78
C CYS A 279 -7.75 -52.53 -7.44
N GLN A 280 -8.86 -52.86 -6.78
CA GLN A 280 -8.86 -53.58 -5.49
C GLN A 280 -8.46 -55.06 -5.61
N VAL A 281 -8.67 -55.70 -6.76
CA VAL A 281 -8.41 -57.13 -6.95
C VAL A 281 -6.95 -57.40 -7.34
N CYS A 282 -6.42 -56.65 -8.32
CA CYS A 282 -5.09 -56.90 -8.90
C CYS A 282 -4.06 -55.80 -8.64
N ALA A 283 -4.41 -54.75 -7.87
CA ALA A 283 -3.58 -53.59 -7.58
C ALA A 283 -3.03 -52.85 -8.82
N HIS A 284 -3.60 -53.08 -10.01
CA HIS A 284 -3.24 -52.36 -11.22
C HIS A 284 -3.67 -50.88 -11.11
N THR A 285 -2.80 -49.99 -11.56
CA THR A 285 -2.93 -48.54 -11.41
C THR A 285 -3.19 -47.90 -12.75
N ALA A 286 -4.17 -47.00 -12.83
CA ALA A 286 -4.49 -46.22 -14.01
C ALA A 286 -4.50 -44.72 -13.65
N ARG A 287 -3.97 -43.88 -14.53
CA ARG A 287 -4.05 -42.41 -14.41
C ARG A 287 -4.99 -41.89 -15.47
N VAL A 288 -5.93 -41.04 -15.08
CA VAL A 288 -6.92 -40.44 -15.98
C VAL A 288 -6.90 -38.94 -15.76
N GLU A 289 -6.65 -38.18 -16.82
CA GLU A 289 -6.76 -36.73 -16.82
C GLU A 289 -8.23 -36.29 -16.75
N ILE A 290 -8.49 -35.20 -16.05
CA ILE A 290 -9.85 -34.67 -15.89
C ILE A 290 -10.19 -33.81 -17.11
N ASP A 291 -11.24 -34.19 -17.83
CA ASP A 291 -11.79 -33.38 -18.92
C ASP A 291 -12.96 -32.54 -18.38
N ARG A 292 -12.81 -31.21 -18.38
CA ARG A 292 -13.87 -30.22 -18.05
C ARG A 292 -14.56 -30.45 -16.70
N GLY A 293 -13.78 -30.80 -15.68
CA GLY A 293 -14.28 -31.05 -14.32
C GLY A 293 -15.12 -32.31 -14.18
N ARG A 294 -15.13 -33.20 -15.18
CA ARG A 294 -15.70 -34.54 -15.08
C ARG A 294 -14.57 -35.57 -15.07
N ILE A 295 -14.54 -36.35 -13.99
CA ILE A 295 -13.64 -37.48 -13.87
C ILE A 295 -14.34 -38.68 -14.49
N ALA A 296 -13.79 -39.22 -15.59
CA ALA A 296 -14.28 -40.46 -16.18
C ALA A 296 -13.66 -41.64 -15.41
N GLU A 297 -14.46 -42.36 -14.65
CA GLU A 297 -13.97 -43.56 -13.96
C GLU A 297 -13.82 -44.73 -14.97
N PRO A 298 -12.68 -45.46 -14.96
CA PRO A 298 -12.54 -46.66 -15.76
C PRO A 298 -13.40 -47.79 -15.16
N CYS A 299 -14.50 -48.13 -15.84
CA CYS A 299 -15.44 -49.16 -15.38
C CYS A 299 -14.85 -50.57 -15.34
N VAL A 300 -13.80 -50.84 -16.13
CA VAL A 300 -13.19 -52.17 -16.26
C VAL A 300 -11.70 -52.05 -16.02
N CYS A 301 -11.15 -52.97 -15.23
CA CYS A 301 -9.70 -53.09 -15.08
C CYS A 301 -9.05 -53.71 -16.31
N GLU A 302 -7.98 -53.09 -16.82
CA GLU A 302 -7.23 -53.59 -17.99
C GLU A 302 -6.62 -54.98 -17.78
N ARG A 303 -6.35 -55.37 -16.53
CA ARG A 303 -5.59 -56.59 -16.22
C ARG A 303 -6.46 -57.76 -15.75
N CYS A 304 -7.42 -57.51 -14.86
CA CYS A 304 -8.29 -58.57 -14.31
C CYS A 304 -9.71 -58.57 -14.87
N HIS A 305 -10.04 -57.62 -15.76
CA HIS A 305 -11.36 -57.44 -16.39
C HIS A 305 -12.55 -57.39 -15.43
N THR A 306 -12.32 -57.17 -14.14
CA THR A 306 -13.38 -57.05 -13.15
C THR A 306 -14.03 -55.67 -13.26
N SER A 307 -15.35 -55.66 -13.46
CA SER A 307 -16.16 -54.44 -13.50
C SER A 307 -16.20 -53.75 -12.14
N HIS A 308 -16.19 -52.42 -12.13
CA HIS A 308 -16.32 -51.57 -10.93
C HIS A 308 -15.32 -51.88 -9.82
N SER A 309 -14.10 -52.30 -10.18
CA SER A 309 -13.04 -52.66 -9.23
C SER A 309 -12.06 -51.52 -8.95
N MET A 310 -12.18 -50.40 -9.66
CA MET A 310 -11.26 -49.25 -9.60
C MET A 310 -11.68 -48.29 -8.49
N ALA A 311 -10.77 -48.04 -7.55
CA ALA A 311 -10.95 -47.05 -6.48
C ALA A 311 -10.04 -45.84 -6.72
N LEU A 312 -10.56 -44.65 -6.49
CA LEU A 312 -9.80 -43.40 -6.56
C LEU A 312 -8.91 -43.25 -5.32
N ILE A 313 -7.61 -43.08 -5.51
CA ILE A 313 -6.66 -42.77 -4.45
C ILE A 313 -6.30 -41.29 -4.51
N HIS A 314 -6.99 -40.49 -3.70
CA HIS A 314 -6.81 -39.03 -3.63
C HIS A 314 -5.37 -38.62 -3.24
N ASN A 315 -4.65 -39.40 -2.44
CA ASN A 315 -3.27 -39.03 -2.04
C ASN A 315 -2.25 -39.13 -3.18
N ARG A 316 -2.57 -39.84 -4.28
CA ARG A 316 -1.69 -40.01 -5.45
C ARG A 316 -2.15 -39.25 -6.68
N SER A 317 -3.31 -38.61 -6.62
CA SER A 317 -3.75 -37.69 -7.68
C SER A 317 -2.91 -36.42 -7.68
N VAL A 318 -2.80 -35.82 -8.85
CA VAL A 318 -2.13 -34.52 -9.02
C VAL A 318 -3.17 -33.42 -8.76
N PHE A 319 -2.81 -32.44 -7.94
CA PHE A 319 -3.62 -31.26 -7.65
C PHE A 319 -2.90 -30.00 -8.11
N SER A 320 -3.65 -29.02 -8.58
CA SER A 320 -3.25 -27.63 -8.74
C SER A 320 -3.82 -26.75 -7.64
N ASP A 321 -3.12 -25.66 -7.39
CA ASP A 321 -3.55 -24.67 -6.42
C ASP A 321 -4.53 -23.66 -7.01
N LYS A 322 -5.60 -23.39 -6.27
CA LYS A 322 -6.60 -22.37 -6.58
C LYS A 322 -6.85 -21.50 -5.37
N GLN A 323 -6.91 -20.19 -5.58
CA GLN A 323 -7.19 -19.23 -4.52
C GLN A 323 -8.35 -18.31 -4.91
N MET A 324 -9.26 -18.09 -3.97
CA MET A 324 -10.36 -17.16 -4.14
C MET A 324 -9.99 -15.80 -3.53
N ILE A 325 -10.09 -14.74 -4.32
CA ILE A 325 -9.74 -13.38 -3.91
C ILE A 325 -10.97 -12.50 -4.09
N LYS A 326 -11.27 -11.63 -3.11
CA LYS A 326 -12.31 -10.61 -3.27
C LYS A 326 -11.68 -9.26 -3.52
N LEU A 327 -12.02 -8.70 -4.68
CA LEU A 327 -11.60 -7.37 -5.11
C LEU A 327 -12.75 -6.37 -4.88
N GLN A 328 -12.41 -5.17 -4.45
CA GLN A 328 -13.28 -4.02 -4.28
C GLN A 328 -12.97 -2.94 -5.31
N GLU A 329 -14.00 -2.22 -5.75
CA GLU A 329 -13.82 -1.05 -6.60
C GLU A 329 -12.95 0.01 -5.91
N SER A 330 -12.05 0.60 -6.69
CA SER A 330 -11.21 1.70 -6.21
C SER A 330 -12.10 2.91 -5.83
N PRO A 331 -11.79 3.62 -4.74
CA PRO A 331 -12.60 4.74 -4.29
C PRO A 331 -12.62 5.91 -5.29
N GLU A 332 -11.59 6.02 -6.14
CA GLU A 332 -11.45 7.04 -7.18
C GLU A 332 -12.51 6.88 -8.30
N ASP A 333 -12.90 5.64 -8.60
CA ASP A 333 -13.85 5.31 -9.68
C ASP A 333 -15.30 5.24 -9.19
N MET A 334 -15.55 5.49 -7.89
CA MET A 334 -16.87 5.37 -7.30
C MET A 334 -17.75 6.61 -7.54
N PRO A 335 -19.01 6.44 -7.99
CA PRO A 335 -19.98 7.52 -8.00
C PRO A 335 -20.39 7.90 -6.58
N ALA A 336 -20.63 9.19 -6.36
CA ALA A 336 -20.96 9.75 -5.06
C ALA A 336 -22.20 9.08 -4.42
N GLY A 337 -22.06 8.68 -3.15
CA GLY A 337 -23.18 8.19 -2.33
C GLY A 337 -23.54 6.71 -2.47
N GLN A 338 -22.75 5.91 -3.19
CA GLN A 338 -23.01 4.47 -3.34
C GLN A 338 -21.95 3.62 -2.63
N THR A 339 -22.33 2.42 -2.19
CA THR A 339 -21.37 1.48 -1.61
C THR A 339 -20.55 0.79 -2.70
N PRO A 340 -19.26 0.50 -2.43
CA PRO A 340 -18.39 -0.16 -3.38
C PRO A 340 -18.89 -1.57 -3.70
N HIS A 341 -18.83 -1.94 -4.98
CA HIS A 341 -19.12 -3.31 -5.41
C HIS A 341 -17.91 -4.21 -5.21
N THR A 342 -18.17 -5.50 -5.02
CA THR A 342 -17.12 -6.52 -4.86
C THR A 342 -17.25 -7.59 -5.94
N VAL A 343 -16.12 -8.00 -6.51
CA VAL A 343 -16.04 -9.08 -7.49
C VAL A 343 -15.16 -10.19 -6.93
N VAL A 344 -15.51 -11.43 -7.26
CA VAL A 344 -14.74 -12.61 -6.89
C VAL A 344 -13.81 -12.98 -8.03
N LEU A 345 -12.54 -13.12 -7.70
CA LEU A 345 -11.47 -13.54 -8.58
C LEU A 345 -11.02 -14.96 -8.19
N PHE A 346 -10.62 -15.75 -9.17
CA PHE A 346 -9.87 -16.99 -8.93
C PHE A 346 -8.47 -16.87 -9.53
N ALA A 347 -7.47 -17.04 -8.67
CA ALA A 347 -6.08 -17.21 -9.06
C ALA A 347 -5.77 -18.71 -9.13
N HIS A 348 -4.91 -19.09 -10.08
CA HIS A 348 -4.49 -20.46 -10.30
C HIS A 348 -2.96 -20.55 -10.26
N ASN A 349 -2.44 -21.68 -9.76
CA ASN A 349 -1.01 -22.04 -9.77
C ASN A 349 -0.10 -20.92 -9.22
N ASP A 350 0.87 -20.42 -10.01
CA ASP A 350 1.86 -19.42 -9.60
C ASP A 350 1.27 -18.05 -9.22
N LEU A 351 0.05 -17.74 -9.67
CA LEU A 351 -0.61 -16.47 -9.32
C LEU A 351 -1.21 -16.47 -7.90
N VAL A 352 -1.19 -17.61 -7.23
CA VAL A 352 -1.65 -17.76 -5.85
C VAL A 352 -0.68 -17.04 -4.90
N ASP A 353 -1.24 -16.33 -3.94
CA ASP A 353 -0.53 -15.58 -2.88
C ASP A 353 0.38 -14.43 -3.36
N LYS A 354 0.36 -14.08 -4.66
CA LYS A 354 1.10 -12.92 -5.21
C LYS A 354 0.53 -11.57 -4.77
N VAL A 355 -0.74 -11.54 -4.35
CA VAL A 355 -1.44 -10.33 -3.93
C VAL A 355 -1.89 -10.46 -2.50
N GLN A 356 -1.62 -9.43 -1.69
CA GLN A 356 -1.99 -9.40 -0.29
C GLN A 356 -3.23 -8.52 -0.05
N PRO A 357 -3.98 -8.75 1.05
CA PRO A 357 -5.07 -7.86 1.44
C PRO A 357 -4.59 -6.42 1.63
N GLY A 358 -5.31 -5.46 1.04
CA GLY A 358 -4.97 -4.03 1.07
C GLY A 358 -4.21 -3.53 -0.16
N ASP A 359 -3.72 -4.44 -1.02
CA ASP A 359 -3.03 -4.07 -2.25
C ASP A 359 -3.99 -3.50 -3.29
N ARG A 360 -3.52 -2.50 -4.03
CA ARG A 360 -4.20 -1.95 -5.21
C ARG A 360 -3.63 -2.64 -6.45
N VAL A 361 -4.49 -3.36 -7.18
CA VAL A 361 -4.06 -4.17 -8.31
C VAL A 361 -4.92 -3.92 -9.53
N HIS A 362 -4.29 -3.90 -10.70
CA HIS A 362 -4.93 -4.13 -11.98
C HIS A 362 -4.91 -5.63 -12.26
N VAL A 363 -6.10 -6.19 -12.44
CA VAL A 363 -6.31 -7.61 -12.71
C VAL A 363 -6.72 -7.74 -14.17
N THR A 364 -5.99 -8.54 -14.92
CA THR A 364 -6.42 -8.99 -16.26
C THR A 364 -6.86 -10.44 -16.19
N GLY A 365 -8.03 -10.72 -16.72
CA GLY A 365 -8.64 -12.03 -16.61
C GLY A 365 -9.83 -12.24 -17.52
N ILE A 366 -10.33 -13.48 -17.52
CA ILE A 366 -11.49 -13.89 -18.32
C ILE A 366 -12.73 -13.84 -17.43
N TYR A 367 -13.78 -13.19 -17.91
CA TYR A 367 -15.04 -13.12 -17.19
C TYR A 367 -15.88 -14.38 -17.41
N ARG A 368 -16.16 -15.14 -16.35
CA ARG A 368 -16.88 -16.41 -16.40
C ARG A 368 -18.20 -16.36 -15.64
N ALA A 369 -19.18 -17.10 -16.16
CA ALA A 369 -20.47 -17.30 -15.52
C ALA A 369 -20.69 -18.80 -15.25
N VAL A 370 -20.84 -19.17 -13.96
CA VAL A 370 -21.06 -20.56 -13.55
C VAL A 370 -22.45 -20.74 -12.92
N PRO A 371 -23.21 -21.78 -13.33
CA PRO A 371 -24.55 -22.02 -12.78
C PRO A 371 -24.48 -22.51 -11.34
N ILE A 372 -25.41 -22.04 -10.51
CA ILE A 372 -25.54 -22.48 -9.12
C ILE A 372 -26.69 -23.50 -9.02
N ARG A 373 -26.47 -24.62 -8.33
CA ARG A 373 -27.54 -25.58 -8.04
C ARG A 373 -28.48 -25.03 -6.96
N ILE A 374 -29.80 -25.22 -7.12
CA ILE A 374 -30.79 -24.76 -6.12
C ILE A 374 -30.64 -25.54 -4.82
N ASN A 375 -30.62 -26.87 -4.94
CA ASN A 375 -30.34 -27.79 -3.85
C ASN A 375 -29.15 -28.66 -4.27
N PRO A 376 -28.16 -28.91 -3.39
CA PRO A 376 -26.97 -29.67 -3.75
C PRO A 376 -27.26 -31.14 -4.10
N ARG A 377 -28.39 -31.68 -3.63
CA ARG A 377 -28.81 -33.08 -3.87
C ARG A 377 -29.48 -33.32 -5.22
N VAL A 378 -30.06 -32.28 -5.82
CA VAL A 378 -30.80 -32.40 -7.09
C VAL A 378 -30.03 -31.68 -8.19
N SER A 379 -30.18 -32.14 -9.42
CA SER A 379 -29.48 -31.58 -10.59
C SER A 379 -30.06 -30.25 -11.08
N ASN A 380 -31.16 -29.75 -10.49
CA ASN A 380 -31.79 -28.51 -10.93
C ASN A 380 -30.91 -27.28 -10.63
N VAL A 381 -30.59 -26.54 -11.69
CA VAL A 381 -29.79 -25.31 -11.67
C VAL A 381 -30.68 -24.07 -11.58
N LYS A 382 -30.16 -23.00 -10.99
CA LYS A 382 -30.77 -21.67 -11.02
C LYS A 382 -30.57 -21.04 -12.40
N SER A 383 -31.53 -20.23 -12.82
CA SER A 383 -31.42 -19.39 -14.03
C SER A 383 -30.41 -18.25 -13.85
N VAL A 384 -30.17 -17.81 -12.62
CA VAL A 384 -29.18 -16.78 -12.30
C VAL A 384 -27.82 -17.43 -12.10
N TYR A 385 -26.88 -17.09 -12.98
CA TYR A 385 -25.50 -17.55 -12.94
C TYR A 385 -24.69 -16.69 -11.99
N LYS A 386 -23.74 -17.31 -11.29
CA LYS A 386 -22.75 -16.58 -10.49
C LYS A 386 -21.58 -16.23 -11.39
N THR A 387 -21.19 -14.96 -11.39
CA THR A 387 -20.05 -14.50 -12.16
C THR A 387 -18.79 -14.42 -11.30
N HIS A 388 -17.65 -14.66 -11.93
CA HIS A 388 -16.32 -14.50 -11.36
C HIS A 388 -15.32 -14.23 -12.49
N ILE A 389 -14.12 -13.79 -12.14
CA ILE A 389 -13.05 -13.59 -13.11
C ILE A 389 -11.94 -14.58 -12.81
N ASP A 390 -11.52 -15.32 -13.82
CA ASP A 390 -10.31 -16.13 -13.76
C ASP A 390 -9.12 -15.26 -14.12
N VAL A 391 -8.17 -15.13 -13.21
CA VAL A 391 -7.05 -14.20 -13.37
C VAL A 391 -5.95 -14.83 -14.20
N ILE A 392 -5.44 -14.04 -15.15
CA ILE A 392 -4.29 -14.39 -15.99
C ILE A 392 -3.05 -13.61 -15.56
N HIS A 393 -3.21 -12.35 -15.14
CA HIS A 393 -2.09 -11.52 -14.69
C HIS A 393 -2.53 -10.45 -13.69
N TYR A 394 -1.61 -10.12 -12.79
CA TYR A 394 -1.72 -9.04 -11.82
C TYR A 394 -0.64 -8.00 -12.11
N ARG A 395 -1.05 -6.73 -12.17
CA ARG A 395 -0.14 -5.58 -12.14
C ARG A 395 -0.42 -4.79 -10.87
N LYS A 396 0.57 -4.70 -9.98
CA LYS A 396 0.49 -3.85 -8.79
C LYS A 396 0.67 -2.38 -9.21
N THR A 397 -0.22 -1.50 -8.76
CA THR A 397 -0.15 -0.06 -9.07
C THR A 397 0.53 0.67 -7.92
N ASP A 398 1.79 0.32 -7.64
CA ASP A 398 2.52 0.91 -6.52
C ASP A 398 3.36 2.13 -6.91
N SER A 399 3.12 2.70 -8.10
CA SER A 399 3.86 3.89 -8.60
C SER A 399 3.64 5.16 -7.78
N LYS A 400 2.70 5.19 -6.83
CA LYS A 400 2.50 6.30 -5.87
C LYS A 400 3.05 5.98 -4.47
N ARG A 401 3.57 4.78 -4.23
CA ARG A 401 4.12 4.33 -2.93
C ARG A 401 5.65 4.21 -3.03
N LEU A 402 6.34 4.42 -1.91
CA LEU A 402 7.73 4.01 -1.77
C LEU A 402 7.78 2.47 -1.91
N HIS A 403 8.76 1.96 -2.67
CA HIS A 403 8.90 0.53 -3.03
C HIS A 403 8.69 -0.37 -1.80
N GLY A 404 7.76 -1.33 -1.93
CA GLY A 404 7.38 -2.24 -0.85
C GLY A 404 8.14 -3.56 -0.90
N LEU A 405 8.68 -3.97 0.26
CA LEU A 405 8.96 -5.32 0.80
C LEU A 405 9.59 -6.46 -0.02
N ASP A 406 9.55 -6.48 -1.35
CA ASP A 406 10.13 -7.58 -2.15
C ASP A 406 11.63 -7.31 -2.47
N GLU A 407 12.33 -6.72 -1.51
CA GLU A 407 13.67 -6.13 -1.66
C GLU A 407 14.80 -7.15 -1.79
N GLU A 408 14.58 -8.46 -1.61
CA GLU A 408 15.64 -9.45 -1.88
C GLU A 408 15.74 -9.81 -3.37
N ALA A 409 14.63 -9.63 -4.12
CA ALA A 409 14.62 -9.79 -5.58
C ALA A 409 14.84 -8.44 -6.30
N GLU A 410 14.33 -7.33 -5.77
CA GLU A 410 14.50 -6.00 -6.39
C GLU A 410 15.89 -5.38 -6.15
N GLN A 411 16.73 -5.95 -5.27
CA GLN A 411 18.13 -5.57 -5.11
C GLN A 411 18.93 -5.65 -6.43
N LYS A 412 18.40 -6.36 -7.43
CA LYS A 412 19.01 -6.56 -8.76
C LYS A 412 18.57 -5.55 -9.83
N LEU A 413 17.73 -4.55 -9.53
CA LEU A 413 17.18 -3.63 -10.55
C LEU A 413 17.66 -2.17 -10.46
N PHE A 414 18.41 -1.79 -9.41
CA PHE A 414 19.06 -0.48 -9.45
C PHE A 414 20.19 -0.52 -10.47
N SER A 415 19.99 0.14 -11.60
CA SER A 415 21.02 0.27 -12.60
C SER A 415 22.24 0.98 -12.01
N GLU A 416 23.43 0.58 -12.46
CA GLU A 416 24.68 1.21 -12.02
C GLU A 416 24.63 2.73 -12.24
N LYS A 417 24.00 3.18 -13.34
CA LYS A 417 23.73 4.59 -13.64
C LYS A 417 22.86 5.28 -12.59
N ARG A 418 21.79 4.65 -12.10
CA ARG A 418 20.96 5.21 -11.02
C ARG A 418 21.76 5.33 -9.73
N VAL A 419 22.54 4.30 -9.38
CA VAL A 419 23.37 4.33 -8.16
C VAL A 419 24.43 5.43 -8.22
N GLU A 420 25.03 5.66 -9.39
CA GLU A 420 25.95 6.78 -9.61
C GLU A 420 25.28 8.13 -9.39
N LEU A 421 24.06 8.33 -9.93
CA LEU A 421 23.26 9.53 -9.71
C LEU A 421 22.97 9.74 -8.21
N LEU A 422 22.53 8.70 -7.49
CA LEU A 422 22.25 8.79 -6.06
C LEU A 422 23.50 9.16 -5.25
N LYS A 423 24.67 8.59 -5.59
CA LYS A 423 25.95 8.93 -4.96
C LYS A 423 26.45 10.33 -5.30
N GLU A 424 26.12 10.84 -6.48
CA GLU A 424 26.43 12.22 -6.83
C GLU A 424 25.56 13.20 -6.03
N LEU A 425 24.27 12.90 -5.86
CA LEU A 425 23.38 13.68 -5.01
C LEU A 425 23.83 13.70 -3.56
N SER A 426 24.29 12.56 -3.02
CA SER A 426 24.73 12.47 -1.62
C SER A 426 26.01 13.28 -1.32
N ARG A 427 26.80 13.62 -2.34
CA ARG A 427 28.01 14.46 -2.18
C ARG A 427 27.70 15.94 -2.05
N LYS A 428 26.50 16.37 -2.43
CA LYS A 428 26.11 17.78 -2.38
C LYS A 428 25.87 18.21 -0.91
N PRO A 429 26.43 19.33 -0.45
CA PRO A 429 26.30 19.76 0.94
C PRO A 429 24.88 20.21 1.32
N ASP A 430 24.07 20.61 0.33
CA ASP A 430 22.67 21.03 0.47
C ASP A 430 21.68 19.84 0.42
N ILE A 431 22.15 18.60 0.32
CA ILE A 431 21.27 17.42 0.15
C ILE A 431 20.23 17.32 1.25
N TYR A 432 20.61 17.62 2.50
CA TYR A 432 19.71 17.56 3.64
C TYR A 432 18.55 18.56 3.53
N GLU A 433 18.83 19.78 3.05
CA GLU A 433 17.80 20.81 2.86
C GLU A 433 16.95 20.54 1.62
N ARG A 434 17.58 20.02 0.57
CA ARG A 434 16.92 19.70 -0.69
C ARG A 434 15.93 18.54 -0.54
N LEU A 435 16.30 17.49 0.20
CA LEU A 435 15.40 16.38 0.54
C LEU A 435 14.22 16.89 1.37
N ALA A 436 14.48 17.75 2.36
CA ALA A 436 13.45 18.30 3.24
C ALA A 436 12.47 19.18 2.47
N SER A 437 12.98 19.97 1.54
CA SER A 437 12.17 20.81 0.65
C SER A 437 11.29 19.96 -0.28
N ALA A 438 11.81 18.83 -0.77
CA ALA A 438 11.13 17.96 -1.73
C ALA A 438 10.01 17.12 -1.11
N LEU A 439 10.04 16.82 0.19
CA LEU A 439 9.03 15.97 0.86
C LEU A 439 7.63 16.58 0.81
N ALA A 440 7.52 17.90 0.98
CA ALA A 440 6.27 18.64 0.91
C ALA A 440 6.52 20.02 0.29
N PRO A 441 6.49 20.15 -1.05
CA PRO A 441 6.81 21.41 -1.73
C PRO A 441 5.74 22.49 -1.49
N SER A 442 4.51 22.10 -1.14
CA SER A 442 3.40 23.03 -0.90
C SER A 442 3.36 23.65 0.50
N ILE A 443 4.20 23.18 1.43
CA ILE A 443 4.22 23.68 2.82
C ILE A 443 5.29 24.75 2.97
N TYR A 444 4.95 25.93 3.52
CA TYR A 444 5.85 27.08 3.64
C TYR A 444 6.56 27.17 5.01
N GLU A 445 7.80 27.71 5.04
CA GLU A 445 8.67 28.11 6.18
C GLU A 445 8.99 27.11 7.32
N HIS A 446 8.25 26.02 7.50
CA HIS A 446 8.50 25.01 8.54
C HIS A 446 9.60 23.99 8.17
N GLU A 447 10.78 24.47 7.79
CA GLU A 447 11.89 23.63 7.30
C GLU A 447 12.41 22.64 8.35
N ASP A 448 12.51 23.04 9.62
CA ASP A 448 13.01 22.14 10.67
C ASP A 448 12.05 20.96 10.92
N ILE A 449 10.74 21.15 10.73
CA ILE A 449 9.76 20.05 10.79
C ILE A 449 9.95 19.12 9.60
N LYS A 450 10.14 19.67 8.39
CA LYS A 450 10.39 18.85 7.19
C LYS A 450 11.68 18.04 7.31
N LYS A 451 12.76 18.67 7.76
CA LYS A 451 14.05 18.07 8.07
C LYS A 451 13.90 16.90 9.05
N VAL A 452 13.05 17.05 10.06
CA VAL A 452 12.78 15.96 11.00
C VAL A 452 11.87 14.89 10.42
N THR A 453 10.86 15.22 9.62
CA THR A 453 10.07 14.19 8.93
C THR A 453 10.92 13.36 7.97
N ASP A 454 11.95 13.95 7.36
CA ASP A 454 12.95 13.21 6.58
C ASP A 454 13.77 12.28 7.46
N LEU A 455 14.31 12.81 8.57
CA LEU A 455 15.07 12.02 9.54
C LEU A 455 14.21 10.90 10.13
N GLU A 456 12.93 11.14 10.41
CA GLU A 456 12.00 10.15 10.94
C GLU A 456 11.71 9.05 9.90
N ARG A 457 11.51 9.41 8.64
CA ARG A 457 11.39 8.45 7.53
C ARG A 457 12.65 7.61 7.32
N LEU A 458 13.82 8.15 7.67
CA LEU A 458 15.11 7.44 7.64
C LEU A 458 15.39 6.66 8.94
N LEU A 459 14.81 7.09 10.06
CA LEU A 459 14.94 6.48 11.38
C LEU A 459 14.00 5.31 11.59
N ALA A 460 12.85 5.30 10.93
CA ALA A 460 11.96 4.15 10.92
C ALA A 460 12.81 2.91 10.59
N TYR A 461 13.07 2.09 11.63
CA TYR A 461 13.97 0.94 11.56
C TYR A 461 13.23 -0.14 10.79
N GLY A 462 13.34 -0.06 9.47
CA GLY A 462 12.64 -0.91 8.56
C GLY A 462 11.98 -0.12 7.46
N ARG A 463 12.13 -0.70 6.27
CA ARG A 463 11.46 -0.43 4.99
C ARG A 463 10.22 0.44 5.17
N PRO A 464 10.07 1.56 4.45
CA PRO A 464 8.81 2.27 4.43
C PRO A 464 7.75 1.33 3.81
N ARG A 465 7.07 0.53 4.65
CA ARG A 465 5.75 0.02 4.33
C ARG A 465 4.84 1.24 4.29
N VAL A 466 4.87 1.99 3.19
CA VAL A 466 3.79 2.95 2.85
C VAL A 466 2.50 2.18 2.51
N ALA A 467 2.55 0.85 2.63
CA ALA A 467 1.43 -0.02 2.89
C ALA A 467 0.91 -0.01 4.35
N SER A 468 0.94 1.12 5.07
CA SER A 468 -0.06 1.49 6.09
C SER A 468 0.25 2.80 6.83
N ASP A 469 0.46 3.91 6.09
CA ASP A 469 0.06 5.22 6.63
C ASP A 469 -1.47 5.20 6.65
N ILE A 470 -2.06 4.50 7.62
CA ILE A 470 -3.49 4.54 7.88
C ILE A 470 -3.65 5.84 8.67
N PRO A 471 -4.22 6.92 8.09
CA PRO A 471 -4.60 8.06 8.90
C PRO A 471 -5.66 7.57 9.89
N VAL A 472 -5.26 7.42 11.15
CA VAL A 472 -6.17 6.99 12.21
C VAL A 472 -6.76 8.23 12.85
N CYS A 473 -8.06 8.44 12.64
CA CYS A 473 -8.83 9.41 13.42
C CYS A 473 -9.42 8.74 14.67
N PRO A 474 -9.04 9.14 15.89
CA PRO A 474 -9.42 8.48 17.14
C PRO A 474 -10.91 8.59 17.47
N LYS A 475 -11.66 9.53 16.88
CA LYS A 475 -13.12 9.59 17.02
C LYS A 475 -13.86 8.50 16.25
N SER A 476 -13.26 8.02 15.15
CA SER A 476 -13.88 7.03 14.26
C SER A 476 -13.45 5.59 14.58
N GLN A 477 -12.29 5.41 15.20
CA GLN A 477 -11.75 4.10 15.54
C GLN A 477 -11.89 3.83 17.03
N LEU A 478 -12.80 2.92 17.39
CA LEU A 478 -12.80 2.28 18.71
C LEU A 478 -11.39 1.69 18.97
N ALA A 479 -10.95 1.60 20.22
CA ALA A 479 -9.67 1.01 20.65
C ALA A 479 -9.28 -0.33 19.97
N VAL A 480 -10.32 -1.03 19.52
CA VAL A 480 -10.33 -2.30 18.80
C VAL A 480 -9.75 -2.19 17.37
N GLY A 481 -9.77 -1.02 16.74
CA GLY A 481 -9.21 -0.78 15.40
C GLY A 481 -7.72 -0.42 15.39
N LEU A 482 -7.22 0.19 16.47
CA LEU A 482 -5.79 0.46 16.67
C LEU A 482 -5.02 -0.83 17.03
N THR A 483 -5.65 -1.69 17.85
CA THR A 483 -5.11 -2.98 18.31
C THR A 483 -5.69 -4.16 17.54
N ALA A 484 -5.22 -5.37 17.81
CA ALA A 484 -5.86 -6.56 17.26
C ALA A 484 -7.18 -6.89 17.99
N TYR A 485 -8.13 -7.42 17.23
CA TYR A 485 -9.45 -7.80 17.71
C TYR A 485 -9.82 -9.22 17.31
N VAL A 486 -10.64 -9.85 18.14
CA VAL A 486 -11.08 -11.23 17.90
C VAL A 486 -12.45 -11.17 17.23
N MET A 487 -12.60 -11.86 16.11
CA MET A 487 -13.88 -12.03 15.44
C MET A 487 -14.13 -13.48 15.07
N LYS A 488 -15.40 -13.84 14.91
CA LYS A 488 -15.78 -15.19 14.52
C LYS A 488 -15.85 -15.25 13.00
N ASP A 489 -14.99 -16.06 12.39
CA ASP A 489 -15.02 -16.28 10.95
C ASP A 489 -16.32 -17.01 10.56
N PRO A 490 -17.11 -16.48 9.60
CA PRO A 490 -18.35 -17.13 9.16
C PRO A 490 -18.12 -18.47 8.46
N GLU A 491 -16.96 -18.69 7.84
CA GLU A 491 -16.69 -19.90 7.05
C GLU A 491 -16.29 -21.07 7.97
N THR A 492 -15.33 -20.86 8.87
CA THR A 492 -14.86 -21.89 9.82
C THR A 492 -15.63 -21.93 11.14
N ARG A 493 -16.41 -20.88 11.46
CA ARG A 493 -17.04 -20.63 12.78
C ARG A 493 -16.04 -20.58 13.95
N GLN A 494 -14.75 -20.47 13.67
CA GLN A 494 -13.70 -20.34 14.68
C GLN A 494 -13.47 -18.87 15.03
N LEU A 495 -12.95 -18.63 16.24
CA LEU A 495 -12.49 -17.30 16.65
C LEU A 495 -11.13 -17.05 15.99
N VAL A 496 -11.06 -16.03 15.15
CA VAL A 496 -9.84 -15.58 14.47
C VAL A 496 -9.43 -14.23 15.02
N LEU A 497 -8.13 -14.03 15.18
CA LEU A 497 -7.55 -12.74 15.52
C LEU A 497 -7.35 -11.93 14.24
N GLN A 498 -7.87 -10.72 14.19
CA GLN A 498 -7.57 -9.75 13.15
C GLN A 498 -6.68 -8.64 13.70
N THR A 499 -5.69 -8.27 12.91
CA THR A 499 -4.69 -7.25 13.25
C THR A 499 -5.27 -5.84 13.14
N GLY A 500 -4.90 -4.98 14.10
CA GLY A 500 -5.23 -3.55 14.07
C GLY A 500 -4.23 -2.72 13.27
N ALA A 501 -4.51 -1.42 13.17
CA ALA A 501 -3.68 -0.46 12.43
C ALA A 501 -2.20 -0.47 12.86
N LEU A 502 -1.90 -0.60 14.15
CA LEU A 502 -0.51 -0.62 14.66
C LEU A 502 0.26 -1.88 14.22
N VAL A 503 -0.41 -3.03 14.11
CA VAL A 503 0.27 -4.28 13.70
C VAL A 503 0.40 -4.34 12.18
N LEU A 504 -0.56 -3.77 11.45
CA LEU A 504 -0.48 -3.63 10.00
C LEU A 504 0.70 -2.74 9.57
N SER A 505 0.98 -1.70 10.36
CA SER A 505 2.07 -0.74 10.15
C SER A 505 3.44 -1.18 10.67
N ASP A 506 3.68 -2.48 10.94
CA ASP A 506 5.01 -2.99 11.32
C ASP A 506 6.08 -2.53 10.32
N ASN A 507 7.15 -1.92 10.84
CA ASN A 507 8.23 -1.24 10.10
C ASN A 507 7.82 0.01 9.30
N GLY A 508 6.59 0.50 9.43
CA GLY A 508 6.09 1.72 8.81
C GLY A 508 5.92 2.88 9.79
N VAL A 509 5.20 3.91 9.33
CA VAL A 509 4.78 5.06 10.14
C VAL A 509 3.28 4.95 10.41
N CYS A 510 2.87 5.14 11.66
CA CYS A 510 1.47 5.21 12.06
C CYS A 510 1.12 6.66 12.38
N CYS A 511 0.32 7.28 11.52
CA CYS A 511 -0.15 8.66 11.68
C CYS A 511 -1.43 8.70 12.52
N ILE A 512 -1.35 9.34 13.69
CA ILE A 512 -2.46 9.52 14.63
C ILE A 512 -2.81 11.01 14.69
N ASP A 513 -4.01 11.36 14.25
CA ASP A 513 -4.56 12.71 14.41
C ASP A 513 -5.35 12.82 15.72
N GLU A 514 -5.60 14.03 16.21
CA GLU A 514 -6.35 14.31 17.45
C GLU A 514 -5.91 13.44 18.66
N PHE A 515 -4.59 13.30 18.85
CA PHE A 515 -4.00 12.44 19.88
C PHE A 515 -4.52 12.73 21.30
N ASP A 516 -4.90 13.98 21.58
CA ASP A 516 -5.49 14.43 22.84
C ASP A 516 -6.83 13.77 23.17
N LYS A 517 -7.63 13.43 22.15
CA LYS A 517 -9.00 12.91 22.28
C LYS A 517 -9.08 11.41 22.49
N MET A 518 -7.94 10.73 22.58
CA MET A 518 -7.89 9.29 22.81
C MET A 518 -8.36 8.89 24.21
N ASN A 519 -9.08 7.78 24.30
CA ASN A 519 -9.52 7.20 25.56
C ASN A 519 -8.33 6.64 26.37
N GLU A 520 -8.44 6.57 27.70
CA GLU A 520 -7.36 6.09 28.55
C GLU A 520 -6.92 4.63 28.24
N SER A 521 -7.87 3.78 27.81
CA SER A 521 -7.58 2.39 27.42
C SER A 521 -6.77 2.25 26.13
N THR A 522 -6.86 3.22 25.21
CA THR A 522 -6.00 3.24 24.02
C THR A 522 -4.61 3.80 24.35
N ARG A 523 -4.53 4.74 25.29
CA ARG A 523 -3.25 5.27 25.77
C ARG A 523 -2.42 4.19 26.49
N SER A 524 -3.04 3.30 27.24
CA SER A 524 -2.32 2.20 27.90
C SER A 524 -1.68 1.22 26.91
N VAL A 525 -2.33 0.97 25.77
CA VAL A 525 -1.77 0.18 24.66
C VAL A 525 -0.53 0.88 24.08
N LEU A 526 -0.61 2.20 23.86
CA LEU A 526 0.51 2.96 23.32
C LEU A 526 1.72 2.97 24.26
N HIS A 527 1.51 2.91 25.58
CA HIS A 527 2.60 2.76 26.53
C HIS A 527 3.39 1.47 26.32
N GLU A 528 2.73 0.38 25.93
CA GLU A 528 3.38 -0.90 25.65
C GLU A 528 4.09 -0.86 24.30
N VAL A 529 3.39 -0.41 23.24
CA VAL A 529 3.92 -0.37 21.88
C VAL A 529 5.12 0.57 21.75
N MET A 530 5.07 1.77 22.32
CA MET A 530 6.17 2.74 22.25
C MET A 530 7.40 2.32 23.08
N GLU A 531 7.21 1.47 24.10
CA GLU A 531 8.31 1.05 24.98
C GLU A 531 8.95 -0.25 24.50
N GLN A 532 8.13 -1.25 24.18
CA GLN A 532 8.56 -2.62 23.91
C GLN A 532 8.50 -2.96 22.43
N GLN A 533 7.84 -2.13 21.61
CA GLN A 533 7.56 -2.42 20.19
C GLN A 533 6.79 -3.73 20.00
N THR A 534 6.03 -4.14 21.02
CA THR A 534 5.16 -5.32 21.00
C THR A 534 3.80 -5.00 21.56
N LEU A 535 2.81 -5.79 21.15
CA LEU A 535 1.42 -5.72 21.60
C LEU A 535 1.00 -7.08 22.17
N SER A 536 0.81 -7.15 23.47
CA SER A 536 0.30 -8.35 24.14
C SER A 536 -1.23 -8.36 24.18
N ILE A 537 -1.82 -9.47 23.75
CA ILE A 537 -3.27 -9.65 23.70
C ILE A 537 -3.64 -10.96 24.38
N ALA A 538 -4.47 -10.84 25.41
CA ALA A 538 -5.12 -11.96 26.08
C ALA A 538 -6.64 -11.77 25.98
N LYS A 539 -7.25 -12.27 24.89
CA LYS A 539 -8.70 -12.16 24.65
C LYS A 539 -9.26 -13.49 24.13
N ALA A 540 -10.44 -13.87 24.63
CA ALA A 540 -11.22 -15.02 24.16
C ALA A 540 -10.42 -16.35 24.05
N GLY A 541 -9.51 -16.60 25.00
CA GLY A 541 -8.67 -17.80 25.04
C GLY A 541 -7.44 -17.77 24.14
N ILE A 542 -7.24 -16.70 23.36
CA ILE A 542 -6.04 -16.47 22.56
C ILE A 542 -5.12 -15.55 23.37
N ILE A 543 -3.96 -16.09 23.75
CA ILE A 543 -2.86 -15.35 24.38
C ILE A 543 -1.75 -15.30 23.36
N CYS A 544 -1.48 -14.12 22.81
CA CYS A 544 -0.45 -13.91 21.82
C CYS A 544 0.26 -12.57 22.06
N GLN A 545 1.52 -12.51 21.65
CA GLN A 545 2.29 -11.27 21.60
C GLN A 545 2.59 -11.00 20.13
N LEU A 546 2.09 -9.88 19.62
CA LEU A 546 2.29 -9.43 18.25
C LEU A 546 3.41 -8.39 18.24
N ASN A 547 4.26 -8.42 17.21
CA ASN A 547 5.25 -7.38 17.02
C ASN A 547 4.59 -6.17 16.35
N ALA A 548 4.91 -4.98 16.83
CA ALA A 548 4.42 -3.70 16.30
C ALA A 548 5.58 -2.69 16.34
N ARG A 549 6.60 -2.92 15.50
CA ARG A 549 7.77 -2.05 15.37
C ARG A 549 7.41 -0.89 14.46
N THR A 550 6.59 0.03 14.96
CA THR A 550 6.09 1.15 14.18
C THR A 550 6.63 2.46 14.72
N SER A 551 6.89 3.39 13.82
CA SER A 551 7.18 4.78 14.21
C SER A 551 5.85 5.51 14.33
N ILE A 552 5.65 6.29 15.39
CA ILE A 552 4.37 6.97 15.65
C ILE A 552 4.53 8.45 15.36
N LEU A 553 3.78 8.94 14.37
CA LEU A 553 3.62 10.36 14.10
C LEU A 553 2.27 10.80 14.67
N ALA A 554 2.29 11.72 15.63
CA ALA A 554 1.08 12.16 16.31
C ALA A 554 0.88 13.67 16.20
N ALA A 555 -0.34 14.09 15.85
CA ALA A 555 -0.78 15.47 15.95
C ALA A 555 -1.67 15.64 17.19
N ALA A 556 -1.36 16.64 18.02
CA ALA A 556 -2.10 16.96 19.23
C ALA A 556 -2.48 18.44 19.25
N ASN A 557 -3.69 18.73 19.69
CA ASN A 557 -4.14 20.10 19.90
C ASN A 557 -3.99 20.50 21.38
N PRO A 558 -3.74 21.78 21.69
CA PRO A 558 -3.76 22.27 23.06
C PRO A 558 -5.18 22.17 23.65
N ILE A 559 -5.28 22.04 24.97
CA ILE A 559 -6.56 21.82 25.67
C ILE A 559 -7.61 22.91 25.41
N GLU A 560 -7.18 24.17 25.31
CA GLU A 560 -8.06 25.32 25.04
C GLU A 560 -8.22 25.59 23.54
N SER A 561 -7.77 24.69 22.65
CA SER A 561 -7.65 24.85 21.20
C SER A 561 -6.71 25.99 20.74
N GLN A 562 -6.42 26.95 21.62
CA GLN A 562 -5.42 27.99 21.43
C GLN A 562 -4.31 27.87 22.48
N TRP A 563 -3.09 28.20 22.10
CA TRP A 563 -1.97 28.23 23.01
C TRP A 563 -2.09 29.40 23.99
N ASN A 564 -2.14 29.11 25.30
CA ASN A 564 -2.14 30.15 26.32
C ASN A 564 -0.70 30.42 26.79
N PRO A 565 -0.12 31.59 26.48
CA PRO A 565 1.26 31.91 26.85
C PRO A 565 1.46 32.08 28.36
N LYS A 566 0.39 32.15 29.16
CA LYS A 566 0.51 32.29 30.63
C LYS A 566 0.69 30.95 31.35
N LYS A 567 0.39 29.84 30.67
CA LYS A 567 0.50 28.48 31.21
C LYS A 567 1.81 27.85 30.76
N THR A 568 2.28 26.87 31.53
CA THR A 568 3.47 26.10 31.13
C THR A 568 3.15 25.16 29.97
N THR A 569 4.18 24.77 29.22
CA THR A 569 4.05 23.84 28.09
C THR A 569 3.36 22.53 28.48
N ILE A 570 3.66 22.01 29.68
CA ILE A 570 3.11 20.75 30.19
C ILE A 570 1.60 20.88 30.47
N GLU A 571 1.17 21.99 31.06
CA GLU A 571 -0.24 22.25 31.38
C GLU A 571 -1.09 22.50 30.12
N ASN A 572 -0.52 23.11 29.08
CA ASN A 572 -1.23 23.35 27.82
C ASN A 572 -1.53 22.05 27.05
N ILE A 573 -0.65 21.06 27.15
CA ILE A 573 -0.75 19.78 26.42
C ILE A 573 -1.57 18.75 27.19
N GLN A 574 -1.61 18.80 28.53
CA GLN A 574 -2.42 17.90 29.38
C GLN A 574 -2.17 16.39 29.11
N LEU A 575 -0.91 16.01 28.88
CA LEU A 575 -0.51 14.60 28.76
C LEU A 575 0.35 14.17 29.97
N PRO A 576 0.23 12.91 30.43
CA PRO A 576 1.07 12.39 31.49
C PRO A 576 2.56 12.42 31.10
N HIS A 577 3.44 12.77 32.04
CA HIS A 577 4.89 12.79 31.84
C HIS A 577 5.46 11.45 31.35
N THR A 578 4.84 10.34 31.75
CA THR A 578 5.22 8.98 31.32
C THR A 578 5.09 8.81 29.82
N LEU A 579 4.08 9.45 29.18
CA LEU A 579 3.87 9.39 27.74
C LEU A 579 4.77 10.39 27.00
N LEU A 580 4.84 11.63 27.49
CA LEU A 580 5.69 12.68 26.90
C LEU A 580 7.16 12.25 26.82
N SER A 581 7.65 11.54 27.83
CA SER A 581 9.02 11.02 27.83
C SER A 581 9.28 9.93 26.78
N ARG A 582 8.25 9.33 26.15
CA ARG A 582 8.40 8.29 25.11
C ARG A 582 8.52 8.87 23.71
N PHE A 583 8.13 10.13 23.52
CA PHE A 583 8.36 10.82 22.26
C PHE A 583 9.80 11.31 22.20
N ASP A 584 10.48 10.98 21.11
CA ASP A 584 11.87 11.38 20.88
C ASP A 584 11.96 12.89 20.58
N LEU A 585 10.99 13.44 19.82
CA LEU A 585 10.87 14.86 19.49
C LEU A 585 9.42 15.32 19.62
N ILE A 586 9.22 16.53 20.14
CA ILE A 586 7.91 17.19 20.27
C ILE A 586 8.05 18.58 19.67
N PHE A 587 7.36 18.85 18.56
CA PHE A 587 7.38 20.17 17.93
C PHE A 587 6.24 21.03 18.44
N LEU A 588 6.59 22.20 19.00
CA LEU A 588 5.61 23.22 19.36
C LEU A 588 5.37 24.14 18.16
N MET A 589 4.33 23.83 17.38
CA MET A 589 3.83 24.74 16.35
C MET A 589 3.04 25.86 17.03
N LEU A 590 3.59 27.07 16.96
CA LEU A 590 2.94 28.28 17.45
C LEU A 590 2.69 29.14 16.22
N ASP A 591 1.48 29.68 16.14
CA ASP A 591 1.06 30.58 15.07
C ASP A 591 1.16 32.03 15.60
N PRO A 592 2.28 32.74 15.35
CA PRO A 592 2.38 34.15 15.68
C PRO A 592 1.53 34.96 14.70
N GLN A 593 0.71 35.88 15.20
CA GLN A 593 -0.10 36.77 14.36
C GLN A 593 0.78 37.89 13.79
N ASP A 594 1.60 37.56 12.80
CA ASP A 594 2.56 38.47 12.17
C ASP A 594 2.15 38.80 10.72
N GLU A 595 1.80 40.05 10.45
CA GLU A 595 1.33 40.49 9.12
C GLU A 595 2.34 40.21 8.00
N ALA A 596 3.64 40.26 8.30
CA ALA A 596 4.69 39.99 7.32
C ALA A 596 4.77 38.51 6.95
N TYR A 597 4.57 37.62 7.93
CA TYR A 597 4.55 36.17 7.72
C TYR A 597 3.29 35.78 6.92
N ASP A 598 2.13 36.29 7.34
CA ASP A 598 0.85 36.04 6.66
C ASP A 598 0.87 36.49 5.21
N ARG A 599 1.50 37.63 4.91
CA ARG A 599 1.63 38.14 3.54
C ARG A 599 2.47 37.22 2.66
N ARG A 600 3.58 36.67 3.18
CA ARG A 600 4.43 35.73 2.44
C ARG A 600 3.72 34.39 2.23
N LEU A 601 3.08 33.87 3.29
CA LEU A 601 2.29 32.66 3.23
C LEU A 601 1.15 32.79 2.20
N ALA A 602 0.39 33.89 2.24
CA ALA A 602 -0.67 34.15 1.29
C ALA A 602 -0.14 34.25 -0.15
N HIS A 603 1.00 34.91 -0.36
CA HIS A 603 1.64 34.97 -1.68
C HIS A 603 2.01 33.57 -2.19
N HIS A 604 2.63 32.74 -1.35
CA HIS A 604 3.02 31.37 -1.70
C HIS A 604 1.80 30.47 -1.96
N LEU A 605 0.77 30.53 -1.13
CA LEU A 605 -0.45 29.75 -1.34
C LEU A 605 -1.14 30.14 -2.65
N VAL A 606 -1.20 31.44 -2.96
CA VAL A 606 -1.77 31.92 -4.22
C VAL A 606 -0.91 31.49 -5.40
N SER A 607 0.42 31.56 -5.30
CA SER A 607 1.30 31.12 -6.41
C SER A 607 1.10 29.66 -6.76
N LEU A 608 0.86 28.78 -5.79
CA LEU A 608 0.56 27.36 -6.03
C LEU A 608 -0.71 27.12 -6.88
N TYR A 609 -1.70 28.01 -6.82
CA TYR A 609 -2.91 27.91 -7.65
C TYR A 609 -2.74 28.52 -9.06
N TYR A 610 -1.78 29.44 -9.23
CA TYR A 610 -1.49 30.08 -10.52
C TYR A 610 -0.42 29.36 -11.33
N GLN A 611 0.51 28.67 -10.67
CA GLN A 611 1.60 27.94 -11.31
C GLN A 611 1.05 26.72 -12.06
N SER A 612 1.50 26.54 -13.31
CA SER A 612 1.14 25.37 -14.11
C SER A 612 1.97 24.14 -13.68
N GLU A 613 1.44 22.92 -13.85
CA GLU A 613 2.14 21.68 -13.46
C GLU A 613 3.53 21.54 -14.09
N GLU A 614 3.79 22.20 -15.22
CA GLU A 614 5.06 22.19 -15.95
C GLU A 614 6.16 23.01 -15.24
N GLU A 615 5.84 24.16 -14.64
CA GLU A 615 6.81 25.00 -13.92
C GLU A 615 7.19 24.41 -12.55
N ALA A 616 6.27 23.67 -11.91
CA ALA A 616 6.54 22.99 -10.65
C ALA A 616 7.49 21.78 -10.79
N GLN A 617 7.55 21.18 -11.99
CA GLN A 617 8.46 20.08 -12.29
C GLN A 617 9.90 20.54 -12.52
N GLU A 618 10.13 21.78 -12.97
CA GLU A 618 11.48 22.32 -13.20
C GLU A 618 12.20 22.69 -11.88
N GLU A 619 11.46 23.06 -10.84
CA GLU A 619 12.03 23.51 -9.56
C GLU A 619 12.22 22.38 -8.52
N GLY A 620 11.54 21.24 -8.69
CA GLY A 620 11.56 20.12 -7.75
C GLY A 620 12.59 19.02 -8.05
N MET A 621 13.03 18.28 -7.02
CA MET A 621 13.59 16.95 -7.26
C MET A 621 12.46 15.99 -7.65
N ASP A 622 12.73 15.11 -8.60
CA ASP A 622 11.78 14.07 -8.96
C ASP A 622 11.52 13.14 -7.76
N MET A 623 10.24 12.91 -7.48
CA MET A 623 9.78 12.01 -6.43
C MET A 623 10.29 10.60 -6.64
N ALA A 624 10.47 10.12 -7.88
CA ALA A 624 11.04 8.80 -8.11
C ALA A 624 12.49 8.70 -7.64
N VAL A 625 13.31 9.73 -7.88
CA VAL A 625 14.70 9.79 -7.39
C VAL A 625 14.75 9.86 -5.87
N LEU A 626 13.86 10.63 -5.23
CA LEU A 626 13.76 10.70 -3.77
C LEU A 626 13.44 9.31 -3.17
N ARG A 627 12.50 8.58 -3.78
CA ARG A 627 12.12 7.24 -3.31
C ARG A 627 13.30 6.27 -3.35
N ASP A 628 14.02 6.28 -4.46
CA ASP A 628 15.19 5.42 -4.66
C ASP A 628 16.32 5.80 -3.71
N TYR A 629 16.51 7.10 -3.46
CA TYR A 629 17.49 7.58 -2.49
C TYR A 629 17.25 7.00 -1.10
N ILE A 630 15.98 7.05 -0.63
CA ILE A 630 15.59 6.50 0.67
C ILE A 630 15.75 4.97 0.69
N ALA A 631 15.30 4.27 -0.35
CA ALA A 631 15.42 2.81 -0.44
C ALA A 631 16.89 2.34 -0.45
N TYR A 632 17.75 3.06 -1.18
CA TYR A 632 19.18 2.80 -1.22
C TYR A 632 19.86 3.08 0.13
N ALA A 633 19.48 4.17 0.81
CA ALA A 633 19.99 4.51 2.15
C ALA A 633 19.77 3.38 3.15
N HIS A 634 18.53 2.87 3.20
CA HIS A 634 18.11 1.85 4.18
C HIS A 634 18.79 0.50 3.98
N SER A 635 18.99 0.08 2.73
CA SER A 635 19.56 -1.24 2.40
C SER A 635 21.07 -1.30 2.57
N THR A 636 21.77 -0.21 2.25
CA THR A 636 23.25 -0.23 2.12
C THR A 636 23.96 0.36 3.33
N VAL A 637 23.35 1.31 4.04
CA VAL A 637 24.05 2.16 5.02
C VAL A 637 23.59 1.86 6.44
N MET A 638 24.51 1.31 7.24
CA MET A 638 24.35 1.11 8.68
C MET A 638 25.46 1.86 9.43
N PRO A 639 25.20 3.09 9.91
CA PRO A 639 26.22 3.91 10.53
C PRO A 639 26.66 3.33 11.88
N ARG A 640 27.95 3.51 12.20
CA ARG A 640 28.52 3.18 13.52
C ARG A 640 29.02 4.46 14.19
N LEU A 641 28.86 4.56 15.50
CA LEU A 641 29.33 5.72 16.26
C LEU A 641 30.86 5.81 16.27
N SER A 642 31.39 7.01 16.00
CA SER A 642 32.80 7.32 16.21
C SER A 642 33.07 7.71 17.68
N GLN A 643 34.35 7.65 18.08
CA GLN A 643 34.77 8.05 19.43
C GLN A 643 34.50 9.54 19.68
N ASP A 644 34.76 10.40 18.69
CA ASP A 644 34.53 11.85 18.82
C ASP A 644 33.04 12.18 18.97
N ALA A 645 32.18 11.52 18.18
CA ALA A 645 30.72 11.65 18.30
C ALA A 645 30.21 11.17 19.67
N SER A 646 30.79 10.09 20.22
CA SER A 646 30.40 9.58 21.54
C SER A 646 30.67 10.58 22.67
N GLN A 647 31.82 11.27 22.61
CA GLN A 647 32.18 12.29 23.60
C GLN A 647 31.23 13.50 23.49
N ALA A 648 30.93 13.94 22.26
CA ALA A 648 30.01 15.04 22.00
C ALA A 648 28.58 14.75 22.48
N LEU A 649 28.10 13.50 22.33
CA LEU A 649 26.80 13.07 22.83
C LEU A 649 26.73 13.10 24.37
N ILE A 650 27.79 12.66 25.05
CA ILE A 650 27.85 12.69 26.52
C ILE A 650 27.81 14.14 27.02
N GLU A 651 28.61 15.02 26.42
CA GLU A 651 28.61 16.44 26.76
C GLU A 651 27.25 17.09 26.51
N ALA A 652 26.65 16.82 25.35
CA ALA A 652 25.32 17.31 25.01
C ALA A 652 24.25 16.88 26.03
N TYR A 653 24.27 15.61 26.45
CA TYR A 653 23.33 15.09 27.45
C TYR A 653 23.53 15.72 28.83
N VAL A 654 24.77 15.88 29.28
CA VAL A 654 25.08 16.54 30.56
C VAL A 654 24.59 17.98 30.56
N ASP A 655 24.77 18.69 29.46
CA ASP A 655 24.31 20.08 29.33
C ASP A 655 22.78 20.19 29.34
N MET A 656 22.07 19.29 28.65
CA MET A 656 20.60 19.23 28.70
C MET A 656 20.10 19.02 30.13
N ARG A 657 20.78 18.18 30.91
CA ARG A 657 20.42 17.91 32.30
C ARG A 657 20.67 19.09 33.25
N LYS A 658 21.73 19.87 33.00
CA LYS A 658 21.99 21.13 33.74
C LYS A 658 20.86 22.14 33.49
N VAL A 659 20.44 22.30 32.23
CA VAL A 659 19.36 23.23 31.85
C VAL A 659 18.02 22.79 32.42
N GLY A 660 17.68 21.50 32.38
CA GLY A 660 16.42 20.96 32.89
C GLY A 660 16.28 20.87 34.42
N SER A 661 17.25 21.38 35.19
CA SER A 661 17.18 21.43 36.67
C SER A 661 16.37 22.63 37.19
N SER A 662 15.99 23.57 36.31
CA SER A 662 15.10 24.68 36.66
C SER A 662 13.63 24.25 36.74
N ARG A 663 12.86 24.91 37.61
CA ARG A 663 11.47 24.54 37.93
C ARG A 663 10.54 24.81 36.73
N GLY A 664 9.77 23.81 36.30
CA GLY A 664 8.74 23.94 35.26
C GLY A 664 9.16 23.48 33.86
N MET A 665 10.41 23.07 33.68
CA MET A 665 10.88 22.47 32.43
C MET A 665 10.83 20.94 32.49
N VAL A 666 10.75 20.29 31.33
CA VAL A 666 10.84 18.82 31.23
C VAL A 666 12.24 18.41 31.66
N SER A 667 12.37 17.70 32.79
CA SER A 667 13.64 17.16 33.26
C SER A 667 14.18 16.14 32.26
N ALA A 668 15.47 16.23 31.93
CA ALA A 668 16.09 15.37 30.93
C ALA A 668 16.16 13.90 31.41
N TYR A 669 15.52 12.99 30.67
CA TYR A 669 15.52 11.55 30.95
C TYR A 669 16.64 10.84 30.17
N PRO A 670 17.16 9.69 30.66
CA PRO A 670 18.12 8.89 29.91
C PRO A 670 17.68 8.52 28.49
N ARG A 671 16.36 8.34 28.25
CA ARG A 671 15.83 8.06 26.91
C ARG A 671 16.19 9.14 25.88
N GLN A 672 16.31 10.39 26.29
CA GLN A 672 16.68 11.46 25.36
C GLN A 672 18.09 11.26 24.78
N LEU A 673 18.99 10.60 25.50
CA LEU A 673 20.30 10.21 24.96
C LEU A 673 20.14 9.16 23.84
N GLU A 674 19.24 8.18 24.02
CA GLU A 674 18.91 7.21 22.97
C GLU A 674 18.28 7.91 21.75
N SER A 675 17.41 8.90 21.98
CA SER A 675 16.82 9.72 20.92
C SER A 675 17.89 10.50 20.14
N LEU A 676 18.89 11.07 20.81
CA LEU A 676 20.00 11.77 20.15
C LEU A 676 20.88 10.83 19.34
N ILE A 677 21.14 9.62 19.85
CA ILE A 677 21.89 8.59 19.11
C ILE A 677 21.14 8.21 17.83
N ARG A 678 19.84 7.95 17.95
CA ARG A 678 18.95 7.68 16.81
C ARG A 678 19.02 8.81 15.78
N LEU A 679 18.81 10.06 16.18
CA LEU A 679 18.84 11.22 15.27
C LEU A 679 20.20 11.39 14.59
N ALA A 680 21.30 11.21 15.33
CA ALA A 680 22.65 11.29 14.76
C ALA A 680 22.92 10.15 13.75
N GLU A 681 22.45 8.94 14.03
CA GLU A 681 22.52 7.82 13.09
C GLU A 681 21.73 8.10 11.81
N ALA A 682 20.50 8.62 11.89
CA ALA A 682 19.76 8.95 10.67
C ALA A 682 20.36 10.10 9.89
N HIS A 683 20.90 11.13 10.55
CA HIS A 683 21.59 12.20 9.84
C HIS A 683 22.82 11.68 9.09
N ALA A 684 23.57 10.74 9.67
CA ALA A 684 24.65 10.05 8.96
C ALA A 684 24.15 9.22 7.77
N LYS A 685 22.98 8.56 7.89
CA LYS A 685 22.35 7.82 6.78
C LYS A 685 21.97 8.73 5.61
N VAL A 686 21.49 9.95 5.86
CA VAL A 686 21.18 10.94 4.79
C VAL A 686 22.38 11.15 3.88
N ARG A 687 23.59 11.24 4.44
CA ARG A 687 24.84 11.51 3.70
C ARG A 687 25.50 10.24 3.12
N PHE A 688 24.85 9.09 3.25
CA PHE A 688 25.44 7.76 3.01
C PHE A 688 26.76 7.51 3.77
N SER A 689 26.90 8.10 4.96
CA SER A 689 28.07 7.86 5.80
C SER A 689 27.91 6.61 6.65
N ASN A 690 28.88 5.71 6.60
CA ASN A 690 28.94 4.52 7.45
C ASN A 690 29.43 4.82 8.89
N LYS A 691 29.83 6.07 9.17
CA LYS A 691 30.29 6.50 10.49
C LYS A 691 29.60 7.79 10.90
N VAL A 692 29.18 7.86 12.16
CA VAL A 692 28.60 9.08 12.76
C VAL A 692 29.73 10.02 13.16
N GLU A 693 29.67 11.25 12.69
CA GLU A 693 30.64 12.32 12.96
C GLU A 693 30.09 13.31 14.01
N ALA A 694 30.97 14.17 14.54
CA ALA A 694 30.55 15.18 15.53
C ALA A 694 29.51 16.18 14.97
N ILE A 695 29.58 16.48 13.67
CA ILE A 695 28.62 17.36 12.99
C ILE A 695 27.20 16.81 13.01
N ASP A 696 27.05 15.48 12.96
CA ASP A 696 25.73 14.83 13.01
C ASP A 696 25.10 15.00 14.41
N VAL A 697 25.94 14.95 15.45
CA VAL A 697 25.53 15.14 16.84
C VAL A 697 25.16 16.60 17.11
N GLU A 698 25.91 17.54 16.54
CA GLU A 698 25.62 18.97 16.66
C GLU A 698 24.27 19.33 16.01
N GLU A 699 24.00 18.78 14.82
CA GLU A 699 22.72 18.97 14.14
C GLU A 699 21.56 18.30 14.90
N ALA A 700 21.74 17.07 15.37
CA ALA A 700 20.75 16.41 16.23
C ALA A 700 20.44 17.21 17.52
N LYS A 701 21.49 17.79 18.13
CA LYS A 701 21.36 18.68 19.30
C LYS A 701 20.63 19.97 18.95
N ARG A 702 20.88 20.55 17.77
CA ARG A 702 20.16 21.74 17.24
C ARG A 702 18.67 21.43 17.11
N LEU A 703 18.31 20.35 16.42
CA LEU A 703 16.92 19.93 16.22
C LEU A 703 16.19 19.67 17.54
N HIS A 704 16.84 18.98 18.48
CA HIS A 704 16.22 18.70 19.78
C HIS A 704 15.93 19.98 20.59
N ARG A 705 16.85 20.96 20.56
CA ARG A 705 16.66 22.27 21.21
C ARG A 705 15.53 23.07 20.57
N GLU A 706 15.46 23.04 19.24
CA GLU A 706 14.43 23.76 18.48
C GLU A 706 13.04 23.15 18.67
N ALA A 707 12.94 21.82 18.68
CA ALA A 707 11.67 21.12 18.93
C ALA A 707 11.02 21.57 20.25
N LEU A 708 11.80 21.60 21.33
CA LEU A 708 11.36 22.05 22.65
C LEU A 708 11.29 23.58 22.79
N LYS A 709 11.65 24.34 21.74
CA LYS A 709 11.80 25.81 21.76
C LYS A 709 12.50 26.31 23.03
N GLN A 710 13.56 25.62 23.46
CA GLN A 710 14.28 25.93 24.70
C GLN A 710 14.91 27.33 24.67
N SER A 711 15.14 27.86 23.48
CA SER A 711 15.55 29.23 23.17
C SER A 711 14.49 30.28 23.51
N ALA A 712 13.20 29.94 23.47
CA ALA A 712 12.07 30.83 23.73
C ALA A 712 11.46 30.66 25.14
N THR A 713 11.95 29.71 25.94
CA THR A 713 11.49 29.49 27.32
C THR A 713 12.36 30.27 28.31
N ASP A 714 11.74 31.10 29.14
CA ASP A 714 12.46 31.78 30.20
C ASP A 714 12.91 30.75 31.26
N PRO A 715 14.22 30.63 31.57
CA PRO A 715 14.75 29.55 32.42
C PRO A 715 14.29 29.62 33.88
N ARG A 716 13.65 30.71 34.30
CA ARG A 716 13.11 30.92 35.65
C ARG A 716 11.61 30.64 35.75
N THR A 717 10.85 30.97 34.72
CA THR A 717 9.38 30.90 34.73
C THR A 717 8.88 29.64 34.03
N GLY A 718 9.67 29.04 33.14
CA GLY A 718 9.25 27.93 32.29
C GLY A 718 8.15 28.34 31.30
N ILE A 719 7.93 29.65 31.15
CA ILE A 719 6.94 30.24 30.25
C ILE A 719 7.60 30.49 28.90
N VAL A 720 6.88 30.15 27.83
CA VAL A 720 7.31 30.45 26.46
C VAL A 720 6.95 31.89 26.14
N ASP A 721 7.97 32.73 25.93
CA ASP A 721 7.82 34.12 25.51
C ASP A 721 7.70 34.17 23.97
N ILE A 722 6.47 34.32 23.47
CA ILE A 722 6.17 34.40 22.02
C ILE A 722 6.90 35.58 21.36
N SER A 723 7.17 36.66 22.10
CA SER A 723 7.89 37.83 21.60
C SER A 723 9.34 37.53 21.18
N ILE A 724 9.98 36.49 21.74
CA ILE A 724 11.33 36.06 21.32
C ILE A 724 11.31 35.59 19.87
N LEU A 725 10.22 34.95 19.43
CA LEU A 725 10.09 34.39 18.09
C LEU A 725 9.92 35.50 17.04
N THR A 726 9.14 36.53 17.35
CA THR A 726 8.87 37.65 16.41
C THR A 726 9.97 38.71 16.41
N THR A 727 10.54 39.02 17.58
CA THR A 727 11.46 40.17 17.73
C THR A 727 12.92 39.78 17.99
N GLY A 728 13.22 38.48 18.12
CA GLY A 728 14.56 37.97 18.41
C GLY A 728 15.10 38.34 19.80
N MET A 729 14.34 39.08 20.61
CA MET A 729 14.72 39.56 21.94
C MET A 729 13.66 39.17 22.97
N SER A 730 14.07 38.58 24.09
CA SER A 730 13.15 38.29 25.19
C SER A 730 12.69 39.56 25.90
N ALA A 731 11.51 39.54 26.51
CA ALA A 731 11.04 40.66 27.33
C ALA A 731 12.02 40.94 28.49
N THR A 732 12.64 39.89 29.03
CA THR A 732 13.74 39.96 30.00
C THR A 732 15.02 40.56 29.42
N SER A 733 15.40 40.22 28.18
CA SER A 733 16.58 40.77 27.51
C SER A 733 16.37 42.22 27.09
N ARG A 734 15.16 42.60 26.68
CA ARG A 734 14.77 43.99 26.41
C ARG A 734 14.82 44.84 27.67
N LYS A 735 14.26 44.34 28.77
CA LYS A 735 14.40 44.99 30.09
C LYS A 735 15.85 45.10 30.53
N ARG A 736 16.66 44.04 30.35
CA ARG A 736 18.11 44.10 30.65
C ARG A 736 18.85 45.08 29.77
N LYS A 737 18.46 45.21 28.50
CA LYS A 737 19.02 46.21 27.58
C LYS A 737 18.68 47.63 28.02
N GLU A 738 17.42 47.87 28.40
CA GLU A 738 16.98 49.14 28.97
C GLU A 738 17.71 49.46 30.29
N GLU A 739 17.80 48.50 31.21
CA GLU A 739 18.56 48.62 32.47
C GLU A 739 20.05 48.89 32.23
N LEU A 740 20.67 48.20 31.27
CA LEU A 740 22.07 48.41 30.88
C LEU A 740 22.27 49.77 30.22
N ALA A 741 21.34 50.22 29.38
CA ALA A 741 21.36 51.55 28.76
C ALA A 741 21.19 52.65 29.83
N GLU A 742 20.32 52.46 30.81
CA GLU A 742 20.17 53.38 31.94
C GLU A 742 21.41 53.41 32.84
N ALA A 743 22.02 52.25 33.11
CA ALA A 743 23.27 52.15 33.86
C ALA A 743 24.42 52.86 33.12
N LEU A 744 24.55 52.62 31.82
CA LEU A 744 25.48 53.33 30.92
C LEU A 744 25.27 54.84 30.99
N ARG A 745 24.03 55.28 30.89
CA ARG A 745 23.65 56.70 30.96
C ARG A 745 24.08 57.33 32.28
N LYS A 746 23.84 56.67 33.42
CA LYS A 746 24.29 57.12 34.75
C LYS A 746 25.82 57.17 34.85
N LEU A 747 26.52 56.17 34.31
CA LEU A 747 27.97 56.08 34.33
C LEU A 747 28.60 57.22 33.51
N ILE A 748 28.06 57.49 32.32
CA ILE A 748 28.52 58.56 31.44
C ILE A 748 28.26 59.94 32.09
N LEU A 749 27.09 60.15 32.70
CA LEU A 749 26.78 61.39 33.44
C LEU A 749 27.71 61.61 34.65
N SER A 750 28.02 60.56 35.40
CA SER A 750 28.91 60.65 36.57
C SER A 750 30.35 61.06 36.22
N LYS A 751 30.81 60.76 35.00
CA LYS A 751 32.16 61.09 34.50
C LYS A 751 32.23 62.46 33.80
N GLY A 752 31.17 63.27 33.84
CA GLY A 752 30.90 64.46 33.03
C GLY A 752 31.90 65.63 33.03
N LYS A 753 33.18 65.41 32.72
CA LYS A 753 34.18 66.48 32.51
C LYS A 753 34.98 66.38 31.21
N THR A 754 34.79 65.34 30.39
CA THR A 754 35.46 65.21 29.08
C THR A 754 34.47 64.78 27.99
N PRO A 755 34.38 65.50 26.85
CA PRO A 755 33.40 65.23 25.79
C PRO A 755 33.70 63.98 24.95
N ALA A 756 34.84 63.31 25.17
CA ALA A 756 35.21 62.08 24.46
C ALA A 756 35.70 61.01 25.46
N LEU A 757 35.01 59.87 25.49
CA LEU A 757 35.36 58.70 26.30
C LEU A 757 35.86 57.56 25.41
N LYS A 758 36.85 56.80 25.89
CA LYS A 758 37.37 55.62 25.19
C LYS A 758 36.43 54.43 25.38
N TYR A 759 36.09 53.77 24.27
CA TYR A 759 35.21 52.60 24.23
C TYR A 759 35.64 51.47 25.18
N GLN A 760 36.95 51.14 25.20
CA GLN A 760 37.49 50.06 26.04
C GLN A 760 37.37 50.35 27.54
N GLN A 761 37.58 51.60 27.94
CA GLN A 761 37.51 51.99 29.35
C GLN A 761 36.07 51.94 29.86
N LEU A 762 35.11 52.45 29.06
CA LEU A 762 33.68 52.35 29.38
C LEU A 762 33.21 50.90 29.53
N PHE A 763 33.70 49.99 28.70
CA PHE A 763 33.37 48.57 28.78
C PHE A 763 33.95 47.91 30.05
N GLU A 764 35.21 48.20 30.39
CA GLU A 764 35.84 47.69 31.61
C GLU A 764 35.21 48.25 32.89
N ASP A 765 34.85 49.54 32.90
CA ASP A 765 34.20 50.19 34.04
C ASP A 765 32.83 49.57 34.34
N ILE A 766 32.04 49.29 33.29
CA ILE A 766 30.70 48.71 33.46
C ILE A 766 30.76 47.24 33.85
N ARG A 767 31.76 46.52 33.34
CA ARG A 767 32.05 45.14 33.73
C ARG A 767 32.57 45.07 35.17
N GLY A 768 33.30 46.08 35.64
CA GLY A 768 33.78 46.16 37.02
C GLY A 768 32.72 46.52 38.05
N GLN A 769 31.66 47.24 37.65
CA GLN A 769 30.52 47.58 38.53
C GLN A 769 29.46 46.48 38.63
N SER A 770 29.49 45.48 37.74
CA SER A 770 28.46 44.45 37.67
C SER A 770 29.01 43.08 38.08
N ASP A 771 28.27 42.37 38.94
CA ASP A 771 28.57 40.98 39.34
C ASP A 771 28.27 39.96 38.22
N ILE A 772 27.72 40.41 37.09
CA ILE A 772 27.25 39.58 35.98
C ILE A 772 28.16 39.82 34.76
N ALA A 773 28.52 38.74 34.06
CA ALA A 773 29.32 38.82 32.84
C ALA A 773 28.53 39.51 31.69
N ILE A 774 28.80 40.79 31.46
CA ILE A 774 28.28 41.55 30.32
C ILE A 774 29.06 41.15 29.06
N THR A 775 28.37 40.65 28.03
CA THR A 775 28.97 40.34 26.73
C THR A 775 29.17 41.61 25.92
N LYS A 776 30.11 41.56 24.97
CA LYS A 776 30.43 42.70 24.11
C LYS A 776 29.22 43.14 23.27
N ASP A 777 28.42 42.18 22.80
CA ASP A 777 27.25 42.44 21.94
C ASP A 777 26.15 43.19 22.70
N MET A 778 25.87 42.80 23.95
CA MET A 778 24.89 43.49 24.81
C MET A 778 25.29 44.96 25.07
N PHE A 779 26.59 45.21 25.24
CA PHE A 779 27.12 46.55 25.44
C PHE A 779 27.02 47.41 24.17
N GLU A 780 27.35 46.86 23.00
CA GLU A 780 27.22 47.56 21.72
C GLU A 780 25.76 47.89 21.40
N GLU A 781 24.84 46.97 21.67
CA GLU A 781 23.40 47.20 21.48
C GLU A 781 22.83 48.26 22.43
N ALA A 782 23.28 48.30 23.68
CA ALA A 782 22.89 49.33 24.62
C ALA A 782 23.45 50.71 24.24
N LEU A 783 24.68 50.77 23.68
CA LEU A 783 25.22 51.99 23.09
C LEU A 783 24.43 52.44 21.85
N ARG A 784 24.02 51.51 20.97
CA ARG A 784 23.16 51.85 19.83
C ARG A 784 21.83 52.42 20.29
N ALA A 785 21.20 51.83 21.31
CA ALA A 785 19.96 52.37 21.87
C ALA A 785 20.13 53.81 22.39
N LEU A 786 21.23 54.10 23.09
CA LEU A 786 21.54 55.47 23.53
C LEU A 786 21.90 56.42 22.38
N ALA A 787 22.38 55.89 21.25
CA ALA A 787 22.62 56.67 20.04
C ALA A 787 21.31 56.96 19.29
N ASP A 788 20.38 56.00 19.26
CA ASP A 788 19.02 56.18 18.72
C ASP A 788 18.22 57.21 19.54
N ASP A 789 18.47 57.31 20.85
CA ASP A 789 17.93 58.35 21.75
C ASP A 789 18.64 59.72 21.62
N ASP A 790 19.50 59.92 20.62
CA ASP A 790 20.33 61.12 20.38
C ASP A 790 21.21 61.56 21.58
N PHE A 791 21.46 60.68 22.55
CA PHE A 791 22.22 61.01 23.76
C PHE A 791 23.74 60.94 23.53
N LEU A 792 24.20 60.11 22.59
CA LEU A 792 25.61 59.92 22.29
C LEU A 792 25.86 59.58 20.82
N THR A 793 27.01 60.01 20.30
CA THR A 793 27.50 59.64 18.96
C THR A 793 28.73 58.75 19.08
N VAL A 794 28.66 57.56 18.47
CA VAL A 794 29.78 56.62 18.44
C VAL A 794 30.60 56.88 17.18
N THR A 795 31.83 57.35 17.34
CA THR A 795 32.78 57.55 16.24
C THR A 795 33.97 56.62 16.41
N GLY A 796 33.91 55.46 15.75
CA GLY A 796 34.96 54.44 15.81
C GLY A 796 35.22 53.93 17.24
N LYS A 797 36.39 54.24 17.80
CA LYS A 797 36.82 53.81 19.14
C LYS A 797 36.50 54.82 20.25
N THR A 798 35.85 55.94 19.92
CA THR A 798 35.50 56.99 20.88
C THR A 798 33.99 57.23 20.90
N VAL A 799 33.44 57.32 22.10
CA VAL A 799 32.06 57.70 22.36
C VAL A 799 32.05 59.20 22.71
N ARG A 800 31.31 60.00 21.95
CA ARG A 800 31.12 61.42 22.20
C ARG A 800 29.71 61.69 22.69
N LEU A 801 29.59 62.55 23.68
CA LEU A 801 28.30 63.07 24.14
C LEU A 801 27.83 64.15 23.15
N LEU A 802 26.53 64.13 22.83
CA LEU A 802 25.88 65.18 22.03
C LEU A 802 25.45 66.36 22.90
#